data_AF-A0A3C1S0U8-F1
#
_entry.id   AF-A0A3C1S0U8-F1
#
_cell.length_a   1.000
_cell.length_b   1.000
_cell.length_c   1.000
_cell.angle_alpha   90.00
_cell.angle_beta   90.00
_cell.angle_gamma   90.00
#
_symmetry.space_group_name_H-M   'P 1'
#
loop_
_entity.id
_entity.type
_entity.pdbx_description
1 polymer ?
#
loop_
_entity_poly.entity_id
_entity_poly.type
_entity_poly.pdbx_seq_one_letter_code
_entity_poly.pdbx_strand_id
1 'polypeptide(L)'
;MQGVQTGFRDRVQYTLYHEKLGTKVITEPIGWEDDDAEYLRHSRYEGILTKLSNSSKYVEDGAKFINEVLSLYGINAEIILKKEIRHPHTDHWILDYTGVIDLSKWEEDGFEVKAKFNSSGLETILKSRESQVVEIERTTTIEGKQIPELTTTTIELPGKEVFLESTFSEDSSMYVRTDVPGGNGKYYQIKNVMPIKIKSKSDELIHNPLAGQFEWNPNSSHIFYGINDRKKTLKIRIKGQIRINNLRRNRVMDRVHLDFAFSILNGHGSYNFKRSHLVYRDPNPNSQASRIAKFDKTFVVELEEGESLGFFVHTGALLGSKWRGIGFFVHEYVNPQIEISIHEDSSFEKTATKVVLAHDYIDRLLHIVTGRKNILHSPYLGLKEHGYEEDGKGALRGYACGHWLRGFDKYPISEDNKYKPFKTTLKDIFDDLMATENLGIGIEKVGYTEKVVIKPKEDFYVNYVTVRLPNQVKVKSKISEKKYYSSILIGAAKGWENEEAMGLDEYNTQSNFVTPITRVKNQYKRITKYIYGPYAGEFIRRKQLSKHPNLDHKNDQEVFVFALKREGRNYSLRYWQDDLENEPKGVYSPETSYNLLYSPSNLLFKHSKFIAPSLVNNRDSVIRFGSSKGNSNLRTKQKGKRTVIENNDIPCSELGFPLYVPKELELEHELSQELKEKLNGTTIINGKEVKNIYGLFEFVNQKGDIERGFFLSLKPKGKGKWKF
;
A
#
# COMPACT_ATOMS: atom_id res chain seq x y z
N MET A 1 33.08 69.22 3.19
CA MET A 1 33.35 68.82 4.59
C MET A 1 32.24 67.88 5.01
N GLN A 2 32.59 66.61 5.14
CA GLN A 2 31.71 65.52 5.53
C GLN A 2 31.40 65.62 7.02
N GLY A 3 30.11 65.71 7.36
CA GLY A 3 29.65 65.45 8.71
C GLY A 3 29.64 63.95 8.95
N VAL A 4 30.67 63.45 9.64
CA VAL A 4 30.67 62.11 10.23
C VAL A 4 29.63 62.12 11.34
N GLN A 5 28.48 61.47 11.13
CA GLN A 5 27.59 61.08 12.24
C GLN A 5 28.14 59.80 12.88
N THR A 6 28.94 60.00 13.92
CA THR A 6 29.29 59.00 14.93
C THR A 6 28.05 58.70 15.78
N GLY A 7 27.39 57.59 15.48
CA GLY A 7 26.33 57.03 16.31
C GLY A 7 26.18 55.54 16.02
N PHE A 8 27.03 54.71 16.62
CA PHE A 8 26.77 53.28 16.75
C PHE A 8 25.49 53.12 17.60
N ARG A 9 24.34 53.05 16.93
CA ARG A 9 23.08 52.62 17.55
C ARG A 9 23.00 51.11 17.39
N ASP A 10 22.72 50.37 18.46
CA ASP A 10 22.41 48.94 18.42
C ASP A 10 21.33 48.68 17.36
N ARG A 11 21.73 48.08 16.24
CA ARG A 11 20.84 47.80 15.10
C ARG A 11 20.22 46.41 15.19
N VAL A 12 20.55 45.66 16.23
CA VAL A 12 20.10 44.29 16.47
C VAL A 12 19.54 44.20 17.88
N GLN A 13 18.48 43.41 18.06
CA GLN A 13 17.89 43.14 19.36
C GLN A 13 17.52 41.66 19.46
N TYR A 14 17.86 41.04 20.59
CA TYR A 14 17.52 39.65 20.89
C TYR A 14 16.51 39.57 22.04
N THR A 15 15.47 38.77 21.86
CA THR A 15 14.45 38.51 22.88
C THR A 15 14.24 37.01 23.03
N LEU A 16 14.32 36.51 24.26
CA LEU A 16 13.88 35.16 24.62
C LEU A 16 12.44 35.21 25.12
N TYR A 17 11.66 34.18 24.81
CA TYR A 17 10.29 34.03 25.29
C TYR A 17 10.04 32.60 25.76
N HIS A 18 9.39 32.46 26.90
CA HIS A 18 8.85 31.20 27.39
C HIS A 18 7.40 31.41 27.83
N GLU A 19 6.51 30.45 27.56
CA GLU A 19 5.07 30.60 27.80
C GLU A 19 4.68 30.95 29.24
N LYS A 20 5.47 30.50 30.23
CA LYS A 20 5.22 30.75 31.66
C LYS A 20 6.06 31.89 32.25
N LEU A 21 7.21 32.20 31.68
CA LEU A 21 8.13 33.22 32.21
C LEU A 21 8.06 34.54 31.42
N GLY A 22 7.31 34.58 30.33
CA GLY A 22 7.15 35.77 29.50
C GLY A 22 8.35 36.02 28.60
N THR A 23 8.50 37.28 28.18
CA THR A 23 9.58 37.75 27.30
C THR A 23 10.71 38.41 28.09
N LYS A 24 11.95 38.17 27.68
CA LYS A 24 13.14 38.86 28.19
C LYS A 24 13.98 39.34 27.00
N VAL A 25 14.16 40.65 26.87
CA VAL A 25 15.22 41.21 26.02
C VAL A 25 16.54 40.87 26.68
N ILE A 26 17.47 40.29 25.93
CA ILE A 26 18.74 39.77 26.45
C ILE A 26 19.93 40.53 25.87
N THR A 27 21.06 40.49 26.60
CA THR A 27 22.36 40.89 26.08
C THR A 27 22.69 40.08 24.81
N GLU A 28 23.33 40.73 23.83
CA GLU A 28 23.66 40.10 22.55
C GLU A 28 24.47 38.80 22.76
N PRO A 29 24.02 37.66 22.21
CA PRO A 29 24.74 36.40 22.35
C PRO A 29 26.13 36.44 21.71
N ILE A 30 27.17 35.91 22.35
CA ILE A 30 28.49 35.81 21.73
C ILE A 30 28.41 34.85 20.53
N GLY A 31 28.92 35.30 19.38
CA GLY A 31 28.81 34.62 18.08
C GLY A 31 27.65 35.11 17.20
N TRP A 32 26.90 36.12 17.64
CA TRP A 32 25.72 36.62 16.92
C TRP A 32 26.00 37.16 15.51
N GLU A 33 27.21 37.70 15.27
CA GLU A 33 27.63 38.20 13.94
C GLU A 33 27.68 37.08 12.89
N ASP A 34 27.79 35.83 13.33
CA ASP A 34 27.79 34.67 12.46
C ASP A 34 26.37 34.09 12.27
N ASP A 35 25.37 34.54 13.04
CA ASP A 35 24.04 33.93 13.19
C ASP A 35 23.10 34.34 12.05
N ASP A 36 23.38 33.83 10.86
CA ASP A 36 22.55 33.98 9.67
C ASP A 36 21.58 32.81 9.46
N ALA A 37 20.38 33.16 9.03
CA ALA A 37 19.35 32.23 8.60
C ALA A 37 19.70 31.59 7.25
N GLU A 38 20.26 30.37 7.27
CA GLU A 38 20.40 29.56 6.06
C GLU A 38 19.02 29.13 5.57
N TYR A 39 18.84 28.97 4.26
CA TYR A 39 17.62 28.40 3.68
C TYR A 39 17.99 27.10 3.01
N LEU A 40 17.23 26.04 3.24
CA LEU A 40 17.52 24.72 2.70
C LEU A 40 16.23 24.00 2.32
N ARG A 41 16.14 23.56 1.06
CA ARG A 41 15.12 22.61 0.63
C ARG A 41 15.35 21.25 1.30
N HIS A 42 14.35 20.76 2.02
CA HIS A 42 14.43 19.48 2.69
C HIS A 42 14.50 18.34 1.66
N SER A 43 15.53 17.51 1.75
CA SER A 43 15.79 16.44 0.77
C SER A 43 14.69 15.39 0.68
N ARG A 44 13.93 15.19 1.77
CA ARG A 44 12.81 14.25 1.84
C ARG A 44 11.44 14.92 1.70
N TYR A 45 11.30 16.13 2.25
CA TYR A 45 10.00 16.74 2.53
C TYR A 45 9.68 17.86 1.52
N GLU A 46 10.61 18.22 0.63
CA GLU A 46 10.41 19.17 -0.49
C GLU A 46 10.18 20.63 -0.07
N GLY A 47 9.57 20.86 1.10
CA GLY A 47 9.48 22.17 1.72
C GLY A 47 10.85 22.79 1.98
N ILE A 48 10.90 24.12 2.02
CA ILE A 48 12.13 24.85 2.30
C ILE A 48 12.05 25.33 3.74
N LEU A 49 13.09 24.98 4.48
CA LEU A 49 13.23 25.30 5.89
C LEU A 49 14.32 26.34 6.01
N THR A 50 14.07 27.32 6.85
CA THR A 50 15.18 28.10 7.40
C THR A 50 16.00 27.15 8.28
N LYS A 51 17.31 27.22 8.27
CA LYS A 51 18.21 26.53 9.20
C LYS A 51 19.00 27.61 9.91
N LEU A 52 19.02 27.51 11.22
CA LEU A 52 19.82 28.36 12.07
C LEU A 52 21.00 27.46 12.49
N SER A 53 22.19 27.75 11.98
CA SER A 53 23.31 26.79 12.01
C SER A 53 24.26 26.96 13.19
N ASN A 54 24.01 27.93 14.07
CA ASN A 54 25.02 28.37 15.02
C ASN A 54 24.69 28.02 16.46
N SER A 55 25.76 27.76 17.22
CA SER A 55 25.72 27.75 18.67
C SER A 55 26.08 29.15 19.15
N SER A 56 25.09 29.94 19.53
CA SER A 56 25.35 31.18 20.22
C SER A 56 25.65 30.88 21.69
N LYS A 57 26.58 31.63 22.27
CA LYS A 57 26.85 31.61 23.71
C LYS A 57 26.04 32.74 24.33
N TYR A 58 24.99 32.37 25.05
CA TYR A 58 24.17 33.30 25.82
C TYR A 58 24.91 33.65 27.10
N VAL A 59 24.94 34.93 27.43
CA VAL A 59 25.61 35.47 28.62
C VAL A 59 24.62 36.20 29.50
N GLU A 60 25.05 36.54 30.71
CA GLU A 60 24.32 37.41 31.64
C GLU A 60 22.84 37.01 31.83
N ASP A 61 21.91 37.85 31.38
CA ASP A 61 20.47 37.67 31.53
C ASP A 61 19.90 36.60 30.59
N GLY A 62 20.51 36.40 29.41
CA GLY A 62 20.18 35.31 28.51
C GLY A 62 20.54 33.94 29.10
N ALA A 63 21.75 33.80 29.66
CA ALA A 63 22.19 32.58 30.34
C ALA A 63 21.28 32.25 31.53
N LYS A 64 20.99 33.25 32.39
CA LYS A 64 20.11 33.10 33.54
C LYS A 64 18.70 32.66 33.14
N PHE A 65 18.11 33.29 32.11
CA PHE A 65 16.78 32.95 31.64
C PHE A 65 16.70 31.51 31.12
N ILE A 66 17.70 31.07 30.33
CA ILE A 66 17.74 29.71 29.79
C ILE A 66 17.89 28.68 30.92
N ASN A 67 18.80 28.92 31.88
CA ASN A 67 19.00 28.04 33.02
C ASN A 67 17.76 27.97 33.94
N GLU A 68 17.06 29.09 34.13
CA GLU A 68 15.81 29.14 34.89
C GLU A 68 14.73 28.29 34.22
N VAL A 69 14.53 28.45 32.91
CA VAL A 69 13.58 27.61 32.16
C VAL A 69 13.97 26.13 32.24
N LEU A 70 15.25 25.80 32.02
CA LEU A 70 15.73 24.43 32.04
C LEU A 70 15.55 23.77 33.43
N SER A 71 15.83 24.51 34.50
CA SER A 71 15.68 23.99 35.88
C SER A 71 14.21 23.79 36.29
N LEU A 72 13.30 24.66 35.86
CA LEU A 72 11.88 24.60 36.21
C LEU A 72 11.08 23.62 35.35
N TYR A 73 11.36 23.58 34.04
CA TYR A 73 10.52 22.89 33.05
C TYR A 73 11.25 21.75 32.32
N GLY A 74 12.56 21.60 32.55
CA GLY A 74 13.38 20.53 31.98
C GLY A 74 13.71 20.71 30.51
N ILE A 75 14.36 19.67 29.96
CA ILE A 75 14.91 19.63 28.59
C ILE A 75 13.86 19.80 27.46
N ASN A 76 12.57 19.58 27.76
CA ASN A 76 11.50 19.67 26.77
C ASN A 76 10.86 21.07 26.68
N ALA A 77 11.31 22.04 27.49
CA ALA A 77 10.77 23.39 27.49
C ALA A 77 11.07 24.12 26.17
N GLU A 78 10.09 24.87 25.66
CA GLU A 78 10.20 25.60 24.39
C GLU A 78 10.53 27.07 24.68
N ILE A 79 11.79 27.47 24.42
CA ILE A 79 12.23 28.87 24.49
C ILE A 79 12.32 29.42 23.09
N ILE A 80 11.53 30.46 22.78
CA ILE A 80 11.56 31.15 21.48
C ILE A 80 12.61 32.27 21.53
N LEU A 81 13.58 32.22 20.62
CA LEU A 81 14.50 33.30 20.32
C LEU A 81 13.92 34.16 19.19
N LYS A 82 13.86 35.46 19.39
CA LYS A 82 13.49 36.46 18.38
C LYS A 82 14.69 37.38 18.14
N LYS A 83 15.13 37.48 16.88
CA LYS A 83 16.12 38.49 16.45
C LYS A 83 15.38 39.56 15.66
N GLU A 84 15.55 40.81 16.04
CA GLU A 84 15.03 41.97 15.34
C GLU A 84 16.18 42.83 14.85
N ILE A 85 16.03 43.43 13.68
CA ILE A 85 16.99 44.37 13.11
C ILE A 85 16.32 45.68 12.71
N ARG A 86 17.07 46.77 12.69
CA ARG A 86 16.58 48.07 12.17
C ARG A 86 16.57 48.07 10.64
N HIS A 87 15.40 48.23 10.04
CA HIS A 87 15.24 48.29 8.58
C HIS A 87 16.17 49.36 7.98
N PRO A 88 16.93 49.07 6.90
CA PRO A 88 17.96 49.98 6.38
C PRO A 88 17.46 51.37 5.99
N HIS A 89 16.25 51.45 5.41
CA HIS A 89 15.65 52.72 4.94
C HIS A 89 14.70 53.41 5.94
N THR A 90 13.84 52.65 6.63
CA THR A 90 12.79 53.22 7.49
C THR A 90 13.18 53.30 8.96
N ASP A 91 14.28 52.68 9.36
CA ASP A 91 14.78 52.59 10.74
C ASP A 91 13.76 52.01 11.75
N HIS A 92 12.71 51.33 11.30
CA HIS A 92 11.80 50.59 12.19
C HIS A 92 12.36 49.21 12.52
N TRP A 93 12.07 48.69 13.72
CA TRP A 93 12.38 47.31 14.07
C TRP A 93 11.58 46.36 13.18
N ILE A 94 12.28 45.45 12.53
CA ILE A 94 11.70 44.38 11.73
C ILE A 94 12.21 43.04 12.26
N LEU A 95 11.34 42.03 12.21
CA LEU A 95 11.71 40.67 12.58
C LEU A 95 12.68 40.11 11.55
N ASP A 96 13.88 39.72 12.00
CA ASP A 96 14.90 39.12 11.15
C ASP A 96 14.69 37.61 11.01
N TYR A 97 14.53 36.93 12.15
CA TYR A 97 14.09 35.55 12.25
C TYR A 97 13.60 35.21 13.66
N THR A 98 12.89 34.08 13.78
CA THR A 98 12.66 33.41 15.06
C THR A 98 13.27 32.01 15.05
N GLY A 99 13.75 31.57 16.22
CA GLY A 99 14.21 30.22 16.47
C GLY A 99 13.69 29.68 17.81
N VAL A 100 13.95 28.41 18.07
CA VAL A 100 13.63 27.70 19.29
C VAL A 100 14.92 27.14 19.87
N ILE A 101 15.25 27.44 21.13
CA ILE A 101 16.44 26.93 21.80
C ILE A 101 16.31 25.41 21.98
N ASP A 102 17.34 24.68 21.57
CA ASP A 102 17.48 23.24 21.76
C ASP A 102 18.21 22.96 23.07
N LEU A 103 17.42 22.81 24.14
CA LEU A 103 17.93 22.50 25.48
C LEU A 103 18.63 21.13 25.56
N SER A 104 18.44 20.23 24.58
CA SER A 104 19.21 18.97 24.53
C SER A 104 20.67 19.15 24.13
N LYS A 105 21.03 20.34 23.64
CA LYS A 105 22.38 20.77 23.29
C LYS A 105 22.90 21.87 24.22
N TRP A 106 22.31 21.97 25.41
CA TRP A 106 22.75 22.89 26.45
C TRP A 106 24.10 22.44 27.02
N GLU A 107 25.04 23.37 27.08
CA GLU A 107 26.35 23.26 27.71
C GLU A 107 26.58 24.54 28.53
N GLU A 108 26.98 24.42 29.78
CA GLU A 108 27.32 25.57 30.63
C GLU A 108 28.81 25.59 30.94
N ASP A 109 29.41 26.77 30.79
CA ASP A 109 30.82 27.05 31.10
C ASP A 109 30.89 28.40 31.85
N GLY A 110 31.01 28.34 33.17
CA GLY A 110 31.02 29.53 34.03
C GLY A 110 29.68 30.28 34.00
N PHE A 111 29.69 31.51 33.45
CA PHE A 111 28.50 32.36 33.32
C PHE A 111 27.91 32.36 31.90
N GLU A 112 28.39 31.46 31.04
CA GLU A 112 27.96 31.33 29.65
C GLU A 112 27.14 30.05 29.47
N VAL A 113 26.00 30.18 28.79
CA VAL A 113 25.20 29.04 28.34
C VAL A 113 25.35 28.94 26.84
N LYS A 114 25.87 27.81 26.37
CA LYS A 114 25.92 27.49 24.96
C LYS A 114 24.75 26.57 24.64
N ALA A 115 23.87 27.02 23.77
CA ALA A 115 22.76 26.22 23.26
C ALA A 115 22.59 26.45 21.77
N LYS A 116 22.21 25.40 21.03
CA LYS A 116 21.82 25.55 19.64
C LYS A 116 20.40 26.08 19.58
N PHE A 117 20.05 26.73 18.48
CA PHE A 117 18.68 27.13 18.21
C PHE A 117 18.25 26.62 16.84
N ASN A 118 17.03 26.10 16.77
CA ASN A 118 16.44 25.53 15.57
C ASN A 118 15.40 26.51 15.01
N SER A 119 15.17 26.49 13.70
CA SER A 119 14.18 27.36 13.05
C SER A 119 12.73 26.95 13.30
N SER A 120 12.51 25.70 13.71
CA SER A 120 11.19 25.08 13.84
C SER A 120 11.13 24.10 15.01
N GLY A 121 10.21 24.35 15.94
CA GLY A 121 9.88 23.42 17.02
C GLY A 121 9.12 22.21 16.49
N LEU A 122 8.19 22.43 15.56
CA LEU A 122 7.40 21.36 14.94
C LEU A 122 8.29 20.37 14.17
N GLU A 123 9.26 20.85 13.39
CA GLU A 123 10.18 19.97 12.65
C GLU A 123 10.96 19.06 13.59
N THR A 124 11.43 19.60 14.72
CA THR A 124 12.18 18.85 15.73
C THR A 124 11.34 17.73 16.33
N ILE A 125 10.08 18.01 16.65
CA ILE A 125 9.13 17.01 17.15
C ILE A 125 8.84 15.94 16.09
N LEU A 126 8.60 16.34 14.84
CA LEU A 126 8.32 15.40 13.75
C LEU A 126 9.52 14.48 13.51
N LYS A 127 10.74 15.00 13.42
CA LYS A 127 11.96 14.19 13.24
C LYS A 127 12.16 13.16 14.36
N SER A 128 11.90 13.55 15.61
CA SER A 128 12.10 12.66 16.76
C SER A 128 11.00 11.59 16.88
N ARG A 129 9.79 11.87 16.40
CA ARG A 129 8.62 11.03 16.68
C ARG A 129 7.90 10.43 15.46
N GLU A 130 8.21 10.84 14.23
CA GLU A 130 7.49 10.37 13.02
C GLU A 130 7.54 8.85 12.84
N SER A 131 8.60 8.20 13.34
CA SER A 131 8.82 6.76 13.24
C SER A 131 8.22 5.98 14.41
N GLN A 132 7.61 6.66 15.39
CA GLN A 132 7.01 6.00 16.55
C GLN A 132 5.73 5.30 16.15
N VAL A 133 5.61 4.04 16.55
CA VAL A 133 4.39 3.24 16.34
C VAL A 133 3.36 3.67 17.37
N VAL A 134 2.19 4.09 16.90
CA VAL A 134 1.09 4.56 17.75
C VAL A 134 -0.20 3.85 17.38
N GLU A 135 -1.07 3.68 18.38
CA GLU A 135 -2.45 3.25 18.21
C GLU A 135 -3.30 4.47 17.88
N ILE A 136 -4.02 4.48 16.76
CA ILE A 136 -4.75 5.68 16.32
C ILE A 136 -6.03 5.94 17.12
N GLU A 137 -6.58 4.90 17.74
CA GLU A 137 -7.80 4.94 18.57
C GLU A 137 -7.56 5.42 20.00
N ARG A 138 -6.29 5.66 20.40
CA ARG A 138 -5.94 6.08 21.76
C ARG A 138 -6.58 7.43 22.13
N THR A 139 -7.01 7.61 23.37
CA THR A 139 -7.59 8.89 23.83
C THR A 139 -6.57 9.82 24.49
N THR A 140 -5.27 9.57 24.30
CA THR A 140 -4.20 10.44 24.80
C THR A 140 -3.15 10.74 23.72
N THR A 141 -2.47 11.87 23.81
CA THR A 141 -1.23 12.12 23.06
C THR A 141 -0.10 11.25 23.61
N ILE A 142 1.05 11.21 22.93
CA ILE A 142 2.27 10.55 23.46
C ILE A 142 2.68 11.13 24.83
N GLU A 143 2.38 12.39 25.08
CA GLU A 143 2.67 13.11 26.34
C GLU A 143 1.57 12.95 27.40
N GLY A 144 0.55 12.12 27.15
CA GLY A 144 -0.51 11.84 28.12
C GLY A 144 -1.65 12.87 28.15
N LYS A 145 -1.65 13.89 27.28
CA LYS A 145 -2.76 14.86 27.19
C LYS A 145 -3.99 14.19 26.58
N GLN A 146 -5.17 14.41 27.13
CA GLN A 146 -6.42 13.83 26.61
C GLN A 146 -6.75 14.34 25.20
N ILE A 147 -7.18 13.45 24.31
CA ILE A 147 -7.65 13.74 22.96
C ILE A 147 -8.99 13.03 22.69
N PRO A 148 -9.87 13.60 21.83
CA PRO A 148 -11.16 12.99 21.52
C PRO A 148 -11.03 11.57 20.97
N GLU A 149 -12.11 10.80 21.05
CA GLU A 149 -12.21 9.51 20.37
C GLU A 149 -12.04 9.66 18.85
N LEU A 150 -11.51 8.61 18.22
CA LEU A 150 -11.31 8.59 16.78
C LEU A 150 -12.66 8.59 16.05
N THR A 151 -12.85 9.56 15.17
CA THR A 151 -13.99 9.53 14.23
C THR A 151 -13.67 8.59 13.08
N THR A 152 -14.61 7.71 12.75
CA THR A 152 -14.52 6.78 11.61
C THR A 152 -15.78 6.89 10.77
N THR A 153 -15.70 6.50 9.51
CA THR A 153 -16.86 6.27 8.66
C THR A 153 -16.95 4.78 8.31
N THR A 154 -18.14 4.27 8.07
CA THR A 154 -18.34 2.89 7.62
C THR A 154 -18.50 2.84 6.11
N ILE A 155 -17.85 1.86 5.47
CA ILE A 155 -18.07 1.53 4.06
C ILE A 155 -18.56 0.09 3.95
N GLU A 156 -19.32 -0.19 2.88
CA GLU A 156 -19.58 -1.56 2.46
C GLU A 156 -18.43 -2.03 1.56
N LEU A 157 -17.94 -3.24 1.81
CA LEU A 157 -17.00 -3.96 0.97
C LEU A 157 -17.76 -5.07 0.22
N PRO A 158 -18.02 -4.89 -1.08
CA PRO A 158 -18.55 -5.96 -1.92
C PRO A 158 -17.55 -7.11 -2.07
N GLY A 159 -18.05 -8.30 -2.42
CA GLY A 159 -17.22 -9.46 -2.69
C GLY A 159 -16.31 -9.28 -3.90
N LYS A 160 -15.01 -9.53 -3.71
CA LYS A 160 -14.09 -9.78 -4.81
C LYS A 160 -14.27 -11.23 -5.27
N GLU A 161 -14.54 -11.43 -6.56
CA GLU A 161 -14.60 -12.76 -7.14
C GLU A 161 -13.21 -13.39 -7.18
N VAL A 162 -13.14 -14.67 -6.79
CA VAL A 162 -11.92 -15.47 -6.71
C VAL A 162 -12.12 -16.75 -7.50
N PHE A 163 -11.25 -17.04 -8.46
CA PHE A 163 -11.22 -18.35 -9.12
C PHE A 163 -10.57 -19.36 -8.20
N LEU A 164 -11.27 -20.45 -7.88
CA LEU A 164 -10.66 -21.59 -7.21
C LEU A 164 -10.49 -22.73 -8.22
N GLU A 165 -9.25 -23.18 -8.40
CA GLU A 165 -8.94 -24.35 -9.21
C GLU A 165 -8.27 -25.42 -8.35
N SER A 166 -8.82 -26.63 -8.41
CA SER A 166 -8.22 -27.81 -7.79
C SER A 166 -8.16 -28.95 -8.79
N THR A 167 -7.02 -29.64 -8.82
CA THR A 167 -6.74 -30.68 -9.80
C THR A 167 -6.30 -31.99 -9.16
N PHE A 168 -6.73 -33.10 -9.74
CA PHE A 168 -6.28 -34.45 -9.38
C PHE A 168 -5.58 -35.11 -10.57
N SER A 169 -4.60 -35.96 -10.27
CA SER A 169 -3.96 -36.89 -11.20
C SER A 169 -4.22 -38.34 -10.78
N GLU A 170 -3.77 -39.31 -11.58
CA GLU A 170 -3.79 -40.71 -11.19
C GLU A 170 -2.96 -40.98 -9.92
N ASP A 171 -3.45 -41.91 -9.09
CA ASP A 171 -2.68 -42.54 -8.04
C ASP A 171 -2.31 -43.97 -8.43
N SER A 172 -1.16 -44.13 -9.09
CA SER A 172 -0.65 -45.43 -9.52
C SER A 172 -0.29 -46.38 -8.37
N SER A 173 -0.19 -45.88 -7.12
CA SER A 173 0.03 -46.74 -5.94
C SER A 173 -1.25 -47.37 -5.41
N MET A 174 -2.42 -46.83 -5.81
CA MET A 174 -3.70 -47.28 -5.34
C MET A 174 -4.17 -48.51 -6.13
N TYR A 175 -4.19 -49.68 -5.49
CA TYR A 175 -4.77 -50.89 -6.08
C TYR A 175 -6.29 -50.86 -5.94
N VAL A 176 -7.00 -50.72 -7.06
CA VAL A 176 -8.47 -50.65 -7.10
C VAL A 176 -9.04 -51.92 -7.71
N ARG A 177 -9.92 -52.58 -6.96
CA ARG A 177 -10.64 -53.79 -7.33
C ARG A 177 -12.06 -53.70 -6.80
N THR A 178 -13.02 -54.33 -7.47
CA THR A 178 -14.37 -54.55 -6.95
C THR A 178 -14.63 -56.05 -6.86
N ASP A 179 -14.87 -56.54 -5.64
CA ASP A 179 -15.19 -57.94 -5.38
C ASP A 179 -16.67 -58.11 -5.13
N VAL A 180 -17.44 -58.56 -6.12
CA VAL A 180 -18.87 -58.82 -5.92
C VAL A 180 -19.09 -60.33 -5.68
N PRO A 181 -19.08 -60.82 -4.42
CA PRO A 181 -19.53 -62.16 -4.09
C PRO A 181 -21.06 -62.19 -3.95
N GLY A 182 -21.70 -63.27 -4.38
CA GLY A 182 -23.15 -63.37 -4.24
C GLY A 182 -23.71 -64.78 -4.42
N GLY A 183 -24.84 -65.07 -3.79
CA GLY A 183 -25.50 -66.37 -3.86
C GLY A 183 -27.01 -66.28 -4.08
N ASN A 184 -27.66 -67.44 -4.21
CA ASN A 184 -29.12 -67.56 -4.29
C ASN A 184 -29.81 -66.82 -5.46
N GLY A 185 -29.07 -66.43 -6.51
CA GLY A 185 -29.63 -65.70 -7.65
C GLY A 185 -30.07 -64.29 -7.27
N LYS A 186 -29.45 -63.68 -6.26
CA LYS A 186 -29.69 -62.30 -5.84
C LYS A 186 -28.73 -61.35 -6.53
N TYR A 187 -29.14 -60.08 -6.60
CA TYR A 187 -28.30 -59.00 -7.08
C TYR A 187 -27.39 -58.50 -5.96
N TYR A 188 -26.11 -58.37 -6.27
CA TYR A 188 -25.10 -57.80 -5.37
C TYR A 188 -24.34 -56.71 -6.11
N GLN A 189 -23.82 -55.75 -5.36
CA GLN A 189 -23.05 -54.63 -5.89
C GLN A 189 -21.93 -54.25 -4.94
N ILE A 190 -20.83 -53.78 -5.49
CA ILE A 190 -19.73 -53.17 -4.74
C ILE A 190 -19.28 -51.92 -5.46
N LYS A 191 -18.95 -50.90 -4.67
CA LYS A 191 -18.30 -49.69 -5.11
C LYS A 191 -16.89 -49.62 -4.53
N ASN A 192 -15.98 -48.99 -5.24
CA ASN A 192 -14.65 -48.64 -4.72
C ASN A 192 -14.26 -47.25 -5.24
N VAL A 193 -13.33 -46.61 -4.57
CA VAL A 193 -12.79 -45.29 -4.89
C VAL A 193 -11.97 -45.35 -6.18
N MET A 194 -12.06 -44.30 -7.00
CA MET A 194 -11.19 -44.13 -8.15
C MET A 194 -9.75 -43.81 -7.75
N PRO A 195 -8.73 -44.36 -8.46
CA PRO A 195 -7.32 -44.16 -8.10
C PRO A 195 -6.84 -42.77 -8.49
N ILE A 196 -7.18 -41.78 -7.66
CA ILE A 196 -6.85 -40.37 -7.84
C ILE A 196 -6.11 -39.81 -6.63
N LYS A 197 -5.22 -38.85 -6.87
CA LYS A 197 -4.55 -38.05 -5.84
C LYS A 197 -4.51 -36.59 -6.24
N ILE A 198 -4.49 -35.71 -5.26
CA ILE A 198 -4.39 -34.26 -5.44
C ILE A 198 -3.08 -33.94 -6.12
N LYS A 199 -3.16 -33.16 -7.20
CA LYS A 199 -2.03 -32.52 -7.86
C LYS A 199 -1.88 -31.06 -7.41
N SER A 200 -3.01 -30.34 -7.31
CA SER A 200 -3.09 -28.99 -6.72
C SER A 200 -4.44 -28.77 -6.06
N LYS A 201 -4.51 -27.94 -5.02
CA LYS A 201 -5.79 -27.57 -4.40
C LYS A 201 -5.83 -26.08 -4.06
N SER A 202 -6.98 -25.47 -4.32
CA SER A 202 -7.33 -24.10 -3.93
C SER A 202 -8.51 -24.04 -2.94
N ASP A 203 -9.28 -25.12 -2.82
CA ASP A 203 -10.34 -25.28 -1.81
C ASP A 203 -9.82 -26.21 -0.69
N GLU A 204 -9.96 -25.79 0.57
CA GLU A 204 -9.50 -26.55 1.73
C GLU A 204 -10.28 -27.85 1.96
N LEU A 205 -11.52 -27.94 1.45
CA LEU A 205 -12.38 -29.12 1.58
C LEU A 205 -11.90 -30.32 0.73
N ILE A 206 -10.90 -30.10 -0.13
CA ILE A 206 -10.34 -31.12 -1.02
C ILE A 206 -9.25 -31.94 -0.32
N HIS A 207 -9.40 -33.26 -0.38
CA HIS A 207 -8.49 -34.23 0.22
C HIS A 207 -8.32 -35.49 -0.65
N ASN A 208 -7.26 -36.25 -0.39
CA ASN A 208 -7.01 -37.51 -1.08
C ASN A 208 -8.00 -38.57 -0.57
N PRO A 209 -8.79 -39.19 -1.45
CA PRO A 209 -9.57 -40.35 -1.05
C PRO A 209 -8.64 -41.57 -0.92
N LEU A 210 -9.00 -42.52 -0.05
CA LEU A 210 -8.29 -43.77 0.18
C LEU A 210 -9.08 -44.93 -0.43
N ALA A 211 -8.36 -45.92 -0.99
CA ALA A 211 -9.00 -47.12 -1.50
C ALA A 211 -9.78 -47.87 -0.41
N GLY A 212 -10.98 -48.32 -0.76
CA GLY A 212 -11.84 -49.07 0.14
C GLY A 212 -13.13 -49.48 -0.56
N GLN A 213 -13.45 -50.77 -0.50
CA GLN A 213 -14.70 -51.29 -1.06
C GLN A 213 -15.86 -51.10 -0.08
N PHE A 214 -17.02 -50.75 -0.61
CA PHE A 214 -18.26 -50.62 0.18
C PHE A 214 -19.49 -50.97 -0.69
N GLU A 215 -20.57 -51.43 -0.04
CA GLU A 215 -21.80 -51.82 -0.74
C GLU A 215 -22.77 -50.63 -0.89
N TRP A 216 -23.16 -50.04 0.24
CA TRP A 216 -24.21 -49.02 0.31
C TRP A 216 -23.64 -47.61 0.30
N ASN A 217 -23.12 -47.14 1.44
CA ASN A 217 -22.63 -45.78 1.63
C ASN A 217 -21.10 -45.76 1.84
N PRO A 218 -20.38 -44.74 1.32
CA PRO A 218 -19.00 -44.49 1.66
C PRO A 218 -18.85 -43.97 3.11
N ASN A 219 -17.61 -43.86 3.57
CA ASN A 219 -17.24 -43.13 4.77
C ASN A 219 -16.37 -41.90 4.37
N SER A 220 -15.90 -41.15 5.36
CA SER A 220 -15.08 -39.95 5.12
C SER A 220 -13.76 -40.22 4.40
N SER A 221 -13.20 -41.43 4.45
CA SER A 221 -11.96 -41.72 3.72
C SER A 221 -12.18 -41.97 2.23
N HIS A 222 -13.42 -42.22 1.78
CA HIS A 222 -13.69 -42.54 0.37
C HIS A 222 -14.04 -41.31 -0.49
N ILE A 223 -14.27 -40.15 0.11
CA ILE A 223 -14.68 -38.92 -0.59
C ILE A 223 -13.44 -38.09 -0.96
N PHE A 224 -13.54 -37.26 -2.00
CA PHE A 224 -12.44 -36.36 -2.40
C PHE A 224 -12.74 -34.89 -2.10
N TYR A 225 -14.03 -34.57 -1.90
CA TYR A 225 -14.51 -33.26 -1.47
C TYR A 225 -15.34 -33.46 -0.19
N GLY A 226 -14.95 -32.77 0.87
CA GLY A 226 -15.53 -32.88 2.21
C GLY A 226 -16.95 -32.34 2.32
N ILE A 227 -17.37 -32.06 3.56
CA ILE A 227 -18.69 -31.49 3.83
C ILE A 227 -18.67 -30.02 3.39
N ASN A 228 -19.49 -29.71 2.39
CA ASN A 228 -19.60 -28.40 1.79
C ASN A 228 -20.12 -27.37 2.80
N ASP A 229 -19.47 -26.20 2.86
CA ASP A 229 -19.69 -25.15 3.86
C ASP A 229 -20.81 -24.18 3.49
N ARG A 230 -21.17 -24.11 2.20
CA ARG A 230 -22.20 -23.22 1.67
C ARG A 230 -22.63 -23.69 0.28
N LYS A 231 -23.77 -23.22 -0.21
CA LYS A 231 -24.17 -23.47 -1.60
C LYS A 231 -23.10 -22.97 -2.59
N LYS A 232 -22.69 -23.81 -3.54
CA LYS A 232 -21.68 -23.52 -4.58
C LYS A 232 -22.06 -24.13 -5.93
N THR A 233 -21.61 -23.50 -7.00
CA THR A 233 -21.64 -24.06 -8.36
C THR A 233 -20.23 -24.48 -8.75
N LEU A 234 -20.04 -25.77 -9.03
CA LEU A 234 -18.75 -26.36 -9.39
C LEU A 234 -18.78 -26.83 -10.84
N LYS A 235 -17.76 -26.44 -11.63
CA LYS A 235 -17.53 -27.03 -12.94
C LYS A 235 -16.44 -28.10 -12.83
N ILE A 236 -16.82 -29.33 -13.08
CA ILE A 236 -15.96 -30.51 -12.91
C ILE A 236 -15.70 -31.15 -14.27
N ARG A 237 -14.44 -31.22 -14.69
CA ARG A 237 -14.03 -32.02 -15.86
C ARG A 237 -13.29 -33.25 -15.39
N ILE A 238 -13.70 -34.42 -15.89
CA ILE A 238 -13.10 -35.72 -15.61
C ILE A 238 -12.72 -36.32 -16.96
N LYS A 239 -11.42 -36.50 -17.20
CA LYS A 239 -10.91 -37.17 -18.40
C LYS A 239 -9.88 -38.22 -18.04
N GLY A 240 -9.78 -39.26 -18.86
CA GLY A 240 -8.81 -40.30 -18.61
C GLY A 240 -9.06 -41.61 -19.34
N GLN A 241 -8.20 -42.57 -19.03
CA GLN A 241 -8.38 -43.96 -19.39
C GLN A 241 -7.93 -44.90 -18.28
N ILE A 242 -8.60 -46.03 -18.16
CA ILE A 242 -8.30 -47.08 -17.18
C ILE A 242 -8.44 -48.44 -17.86
N ARG A 243 -7.52 -49.36 -17.60
CA ARG A 243 -7.65 -50.75 -18.05
C ARG A 243 -8.48 -51.54 -17.06
N ILE A 244 -9.53 -52.18 -17.55
CA ILE A 244 -10.41 -53.06 -16.77
C ILE A 244 -10.02 -54.50 -17.10
N ASN A 245 -9.60 -55.26 -16.09
CA ASN A 245 -9.37 -56.70 -16.22
C ASN A 245 -10.43 -57.47 -15.42
N ASN A 246 -10.92 -58.57 -16.00
CA ASN A 246 -11.73 -59.53 -15.26
C ASN A 246 -10.80 -60.48 -14.51
N LEU A 247 -10.81 -60.47 -13.17
CA LEU A 247 -10.00 -61.38 -12.36
C LEU A 247 -10.71 -62.69 -12.07
N ARG A 248 -12.03 -62.62 -11.84
CA ARG A 248 -12.82 -63.80 -11.51
C ARG A 248 -14.27 -63.60 -11.95
N ARG A 249 -14.74 -64.54 -12.77
CA ARG A 249 -16.13 -64.61 -13.22
C ARG A 249 -16.67 -66.01 -13.01
N ASN A 250 -17.64 -66.16 -12.13
CA ASN A 250 -18.31 -67.43 -11.89
C ASN A 250 -19.79 -67.24 -11.56
N ARG A 251 -20.68 -68.01 -12.20
CA ARG A 251 -22.13 -68.00 -11.96
C ARG A 251 -22.75 -66.60 -11.99
N VAL A 252 -22.32 -65.80 -12.96
CA VAL A 252 -22.93 -64.51 -13.31
C VAL A 252 -24.11 -64.79 -14.24
N MET A 253 -25.32 -64.43 -13.79
CA MET A 253 -26.56 -64.75 -14.50
C MET A 253 -27.02 -63.60 -15.40
N ASP A 254 -27.35 -62.45 -14.83
CA ASP A 254 -27.96 -61.30 -15.51
C ASP A 254 -27.72 -59.99 -14.72
N ARG A 255 -28.29 -58.87 -15.17
CA ARG A 255 -28.24 -57.54 -14.53
C ARG A 255 -26.81 -57.13 -14.18
N VAL A 256 -25.92 -57.29 -15.14
CA VAL A 256 -24.50 -56.95 -15.02
C VAL A 256 -24.28 -55.48 -15.36
N HIS A 257 -23.55 -54.77 -14.51
CA HIS A 257 -23.11 -53.42 -14.81
C HIS A 257 -21.71 -53.15 -14.25
N LEU A 258 -21.01 -52.25 -14.92
CA LEU A 258 -19.74 -51.69 -14.47
C LEU A 258 -19.75 -50.22 -14.93
N ASP A 259 -19.90 -49.33 -13.97
CA ASP A 259 -20.03 -47.89 -14.20
C ASP A 259 -18.96 -47.13 -13.41
N PHE A 260 -18.47 -46.04 -14.00
CA PHE A 260 -17.69 -45.03 -13.31
C PHE A 260 -18.58 -43.83 -13.10
N ALA A 261 -18.76 -43.40 -11.86
CA ALA A 261 -19.67 -42.31 -11.55
C ALA A 261 -19.12 -41.43 -10.43
N PHE A 262 -19.17 -40.12 -10.64
CA PHE A 262 -19.01 -39.19 -9.52
C PHE A 262 -20.36 -38.96 -8.87
N SER A 263 -20.38 -38.82 -7.55
CA SER A 263 -21.59 -38.84 -6.75
C SER A 263 -21.60 -37.71 -5.73
N ILE A 264 -22.77 -37.10 -5.59
CA ILE A 264 -23.13 -36.14 -4.57
C ILE A 264 -23.74 -36.93 -3.41
N LEU A 265 -23.21 -36.69 -2.23
CA LEU A 265 -23.52 -37.38 -0.99
C LEU A 265 -24.14 -36.37 0.00
N ASN A 266 -25.06 -36.80 0.86
CA ASN A 266 -25.69 -35.96 1.87
C ASN A 266 -25.67 -36.62 3.27
N GLY A 267 -26.21 -35.91 4.27
CA GLY A 267 -26.41 -36.45 5.62
C GLY A 267 -25.31 -36.12 6.63
N HIS A 268 -24.61 -34.97 6.47
CA HIS A 268 -23.68 -34.38 7.44
C HIS A 268 -22.74 -35.39 8.12
N GLY A 269 -22.04 -36.20 7.31
CA GLY A 269 -21.15 -37.27 7.79
C GLY A 269 -21.68 -38.70 7.65
N SER A 270 -22.96 -38.88 7.29
CA SER A 270 -23.54 -40.21 6.95
C SER A 270 -23.28 -40.61 5.49
N TYR A 271 -22.93 -39.64 4.64
CA TYR A 271 -22.58 -39.80 3.23
C TYR A 271 -23.57 -40.65 2.40
N ASN A 272 -24.87 -40.45 2.61
CA ASN A 272 -25.87 -41.17 1.81
C ASN A 272 -25.85 -40.67 0.37
N PHE A 273 -26.01 -41.57 -0.61
CA PHE A 273 -26.08 -41.18 -2.02
C PHE A 273 -27.32 -40.32 -2.29
N LYS A 274 -27.11 -39.10 -2.79
CA LYS A 274 -28.19 -38.21 -3.26
C LYS A 274 -28.37 -38.31 -4.76
N ARG A 275 -27.27 -38.14 -5.51
CA ARG A 275 -27.27 -38.12 -6.99
C ARG A 275 -25.93 -38.59 -7.52
N SER A 276 -25.94 -39.38 -8.58
CA SER A 276 -24.73 -39.81 -9.29
C SER A 276 -24.78 -39.37 -10.74
N HIS A 277 -23.63 -38.98 -11.26
CA HIS A 277 -23.43 -38.58 -12.63
C HIS A 277 -22.48 -39.56 -13.30
N LEU A 278 -22.96 -40.19 -14.37
CA LEU A 278 -22.23 -41.22 -15.10
C LEU A 278 -21.07 -40.59 -15.88
N VAL A 279 -19.85 -41.07 -15.61
CA VAL A 279 -18.63 -40.70 -16.33
C VAL A 279 -18.35 -41.68 -17.47
N TYR A 280 -18.44 -42.98 -17.18
CA TYR A 280 -18.26 -44.06 -18.14
C TYR A 280 -19.19 -45.23 -17.78
N ARG A 281 -19.79 -45.85 -18.80
CA ARG A 281 -20.48 -47.13 -18.68
C ARG A 281 -19.76 -48.13 -19.56
N ASP A 282 -19.44 -49.28 -18.99
CA ASP A 282 -18.88 -50.37 -19.75
C ASP A 282 -19.92 -50.94 -20.72
N PRO A 283 -19.66 -50.96 -22.03
CA PRO A 283 -20.59 -51.56 -22.98
C PRO A 283 -20.65 -53.09 -22.84
N ASN A 284 -19.61 -53.72 -22.27
CA ASN A 284 -19.49 -55.18 -22.18
C ASN A 284 -18.96 -55.61 -20.79
N PRO A 285 -19.69 -55.32 -19.69
CA PRO A 285 -19.21 -55.58 -18.33
C PRO A 285 -18.94 -57.08 -18.06
N ASN A 286 -19.66 -57.95 -18.77
CA ASN A 286 -19.54 -59.41 -18.67
C ASN A 286 -18.33 -59.99 -19.45
N SER A 287 -17.61 -59.17 -20.22
CA SER A 287 -16.47 -59.62 -21.02
C SER A 287 -15.32 -60.13 -20.13
N GLN A 288 -14.71 -61.24 -20.56
CA GLN A 288 -13.47 -61.76 -19.96
C GLN A 288 -12.22 -61.11 -20.56
N ALA A 289 -12.35 -60.42 -21.70
CA ALA A 289 -11.23 -59.71 -22.30
C ALA A 289 -10.91 -58.43 -21.52
N SER A 290 -9.60 -58.17 -21.39
CA SER A 290 -9.11 -56.86 -20.93
C SER A 290 -9.55 -55.78 -21.91
N ARG A 291 -9.93 -54.62 -21.37
CA ARG A 291 -10.43 -53.49 -22.18
C ARG A 291 -10.06 -52.16 -21.55
N ILE A 292 -10.03 -51.11 -22.37
CA ILE A 292 -9.69 -49.76 -21.94
C ILE A 292 -10.96 -48.94 -21.89
N ALA A 293 -11.34 -48.49 -20.70
CA ALA A 293 -12.36 -47.49 -20.51
C ALA A 293 -11.75 -46.11 -20.80
N LYS A 294 -12.29 -45.37 -21.77
CA LYS A 294 -11.88 -44.00 -22.08
C LYS A 294 -13.05 -43.05 -21.78
N PHE A 295 -12.76 -41.92 -21.15
CA PHE A 295 -13.77 -40.93 -20.80
C PHE A 295 -13.21 -39.51 -20.86
N ASP A 296 -14.04 -38.56 -21.28
CA ASP A 296 -13.84 -37.12 -21.15
C ASP A 296 -15.22 -36.48 -21.01
N LYS A 297 -15.53 -36.00 -19.81
CA LYS A 297 -16.84 -35.44 -19.46
C LYS A 297 -16.65 -34.18 -18.64
N THR A 298 -17.49 -33.19 -18.90
CA THR A 298 -17.59 -31.96 -18.10
C THR A 298 -18.99 -31.85 -17.52
N PHE A 299 -19.07 -31.47 -16.26
CA PHE A 299 -20.29 -31.35 -15.49
C PHE A 299 -20.34 -29.98 -14.82
N VAL A 300 -21.55 -29.43 -14.69
CA VAL A 300 -21.84 -28.28 -13.83
C VAL A 300 -22.72 -28.78 -12.70
N VAL A 301 -22.25 -28.63 -11.47
CA VAL A 301 -22.82 -29.24 -10.28
C VAL A 301 -23.17 -28.14 -9.28
N GLU A 302 -24.45 -28.04 -8.95
CA GLU A 302 -24.92 -27.33 -7.76
C GLU A 302 -24.71 -28.22 -6.54
N LEU A 303 -23.91 -27.75 -5.59
CA LEU A 303 -23.61 -28.42 -4.33
C LEU A 303 -24.19 -27.59 -3.18
N GLU A 304 -25.10 -28.16 -2.41
CA GLU A 304 -25.74 -27.50 -1.27
C GLU A 304 -24.86 -27.60 -0.01
N GLU A 305 -25.13 -26.79 1.00
CA GLU A 305 -24.47 -26.90 2.31
C GLU A 305 -24.69 -28.29 2.91
N GLY A 306 -23.63 -28.89 3.49
CA GLY A 306 -23.68 -30.23 4.07
C GLY A 306 -23.45 -31.39 3.09
N GLU A 307 -23.34 -31.12 1.79
CA GLU A 307 -23.10 -32.15 0.76
C GLU A 307 -21.62 -32.45 0.54
N SER A 308 -21.31 -33.61 -0.05
CA SER A 308 -19.93 -34.04 -0.34
C SER A 308 -19.82 -34.69 -1.72
N LEU A 309 -18.59 -34.81 -2.25
CA LEU A 309 -18.34 -35.45 -3.55
C LEU A 309 -17.42 -36.67 -3.41
N GLY A 310 -17.79 -37.76 -4.08
CA GLY A 310 -16.97 -38.95 -4.26
C GLY A 310 -16.91 -39.39 -5.72
N PHE A 311 -15.85 -40.09 -6.11
CA PHE A 311 -15.71 -40.65 -7.46
C PHE A 311 -15.42 -42.15 -7.38
N PHE A 312 -16.32 -42.95 -7.93
CA PHE A 312 -16.37 -44.38 -7.66
C PHE A 312 -16.42 -45.21 -8.94
N VAL A 313 -15.78 -46.39 -8.87
CA VAL A 313 -16.11 -47.54 -9.71
C VAL A 313 -17.27 -48.29 -9.05
N HIS A 314 -18.26 -48.72 -9.82
CA HIS A 314 -19.45 -49.41 -9.34
C HIS A 314 -19.72 -50.64 -10.20
N THR A 315 -19.59 -51.81 -9.59
CA THR A 315 -19.82 -53.10 -10.24
C THR A 315 -20.99 -53.80 -9.58
N GLY A 316 -21.88 -54.39 -10.39
CA GLY A 316 -22.98 -55.20 -9.88
C GLY A 316 -23.39 -56.29 -10.84
N ALA A 317 -23.98 -57.35 -10.28
CA ALA A 317 -24.42 -58.51 -11.02
C ALA A 317 -25.43 -59.34 -10.22
N LEU A 318 -26.29 -60.08 -10.92
CA LEU A 318 -27.06 -61.17 -10.34
C LEU A 318 -26.21 -62.46 -10.30
N LEU A 319 -25.99 -62.99 -9.09
CA LEU A 319 -24.97 -64.00 -8.82
C LEU A 319 -25.50 -65.26 -8.13
N GLY A 320 -24.91 -66.39 -8.52
CA GLY A 320 -25.16 -67.70 -7.92
C GLY A 320 -26.56 -68.23 -8.19
N SER A 321 -26.90 -69.37 -7.59
CA SER A 321 -28.28 -69.90 -7.59
C SER A 321 -28.46 -70.79 -6.37
N LYS A 322 -29.71 -71.03 -5.94
CA LYS A 322 -30.03 -71.88 -4.79
C LYS A 322 -29.36 -73.27 -4.86
N TRP A 323 -29.17 -73.80 -6.07
CA TRP A 323 -28.67 -75.15 -6.30
C TRP A 323 -27.19 -75.23 -6.67
N ARG A 324 -26.58 -74.11 -7.12
CA ARG A 324 -25.19 -74.11 -7.58
C ARG A 324 -24.23 -73.43 -6.62
N GLY A 325 -24.67 -72.66 -5.63
CA GLY A 325 -23.80 -72.02 -4.63
C GLY A 325 -23.31 -70.61 -5.04
N ILE A 326 -22.27 -70.11 -4.36
CA ILE A 326 -21.75 -68.73 -4.48
C ILE A 326 -21.17 -68.47 -5.89
N GLY A 327 -21.50 -67.31 -6.45
CA GLY A 327 -20.92 -66.70 -7.66
C GLY A 327 -20.03 -65.51 -7.33
N PHE A 328 -19.17 -65.14 -8.29
CA PHE A 328 -18.18 -64.08 -8.14
C PHE A 328 -18.11 -63.26 -9.42
N PHE A 329 -18.11 -61.94 -9.29
CA PHE A 329 -17.87 -60.99 -10.37
C PHE A 329 -16.84 -59.97 -9.89
N VAL A 330 -15.59 -60.19 -10.31
CA VAL A 330 -14.42 -59.48 -9.80
C VAL A 330 -13.66 -58.82 -10.93
N HIS A 331 -13.43 -57.53 -10.79
CA HIS A 331 -12.66 -56.73 -11.73
C HIS A 331 -11.60 -55.93 -10.99
N GLU A 332 -10.45 -55.78 -11.62
CA GLU A 332 -9.42 -54.83 -11.23
C GLU A 332 -9.30 -53.72 -12.26
N TYR A 333 -8.84 -52.58 -11.76
CA TYR A 333 -8.72 -51.32 -12.49
C TYR A 333 -7.26 -50.89 -12.45
N VAL A 334 -6.55 -51.16 -13.53
CA VAL A 334 -5.08 -51.02 -13.60
C VAL A 334 -4.68 -49.98 -14.64
N ASN A 335 -3.44 -49.50 -14.53
CA ASN A 335 -2.85 -48.47 -15.39
C ASN A 335 -3.77 -47.24 -15.56
N PRO A 336 -4.21 -46.60 -14.46
CA PRO A 336 -5.03 -45.40 -14.55
C PRO A 336 -4.22 -44.25 -15.14
N GLN A 337 -4.85 -43.48 -16.01
CA GLN A 337 -4.42 -42.16 -16.44
C GLN A 337 -5.62 -41.26 -16.29
N ILE A 338 -5.67 -40.46 -15.22
CA ILE A 338 -6.88 -39.72 -14.82
C ILE A 338 -6.47 -38.29 -14.53
N GLU A 339 -7.22 -37.35 -15.09
CA GLU A 339 -7.11 -35.93 -14.77
C GLU A 339 -8.49 -35.40 -14.41
N ILE A 340 -8.60 -34.77 -13.24
CA ILE A 340 -9.81 -34.08 -12.80
C ILE A 340 -9.47 -32.62 -12.56
N SER A 341 -10.29 -31.71 -13.06
CA SER A 341 -10.24 -30.28 -12.73
C SER A 341 -11.58 -29.83 -12.15
N ILE A 342 -11.54 -29.16 -11.01
CA ILE A 342 -12.70 -28.58 -10.33
C ILE A 342 -12.50 -27.07 -10.29
N HIS A 343 -13.46 -26.34 -10.84
CA HIS A 343 -13.47 -24.89 -10.92
C HIS A 343 -14.66 -24.31 -10.15
N GLU A 344 -14.42 -23.29 -9.34
CA GLU A 344 -15.44 -22.46 -8.66
C GLU A 344 -15.15 -20.98 -8.94
N ASP A 345 -16.15 -20.25 -9.43
CA ASP A 345 -16.15 -18.79 -9.44
C ASP A 345 -16.71 -18.32 -8.08
N SER A 346 -15.81 -18.05 -7.14
CA SER A 346 -16.14 -17.92 -5.72
C SER A 346 -16.39 -16.47 -5.31
N SER A 347 -17.60 -16.17 -4.84
CA SER A 347 -17.95 -14.87 -4.25
C SER A 347 -18.12 -14.95 -2.73
N PHE A 348 -18.17 -13.79 -2.09
CA PHE A 348 -18.48 -13.68 -0.66
C PHE A 348 -19.43 -12.50 -0.44
N GLU A 349 -20.37 -12.70 0.47
CA GLU A 349 -21.37 -11.68 0.81
C GLU A 349 -20.72 -10.35 1.21
N LYS A 350 -21.41 -9.25 0.95
CA LYS A 350 -20.91 -7.92 1.33
C LYS A 350 -20.76 -7.82 2.85
N THR A 351 -19.72 -7.12 3.31
CA THR A 351 -19.52 -6.84 4.74
C THR A 351 -19.29 -5.35 4.95
N ALA A 352 -19.50 -4.86 6.17
CA ALA A 352 -19.21 -3.49 6.54
C ALA A 352 -17.85 -3.40 7.24
N THR A 353 -17.10 -2.31 7.04
CA THR A 353 -15.87 -2.02 7.77
C THR A 353 -15.77 -0.55 8.13
N LYS A 354 -15.12 -0.25 9.26
CA LYS A 354 -14.70 1.12 9.61
C LYS A 354 -13.52 1.53 8.73
N VAL A 355 -13.46 2.81 8.36
CA VAL A 355 -12.33 3.47 7.71
C VAL A 355 -12.12 4.87 8.31
N VAL A 356 -10.88 5.36 8.23
CA VAL A 356 -10.53 6.77 8.47
C VAL A 356 -10.12 7.40 7.14
N LEU A 357 -10.60 8.60 6.83
CA LEU A 357 -10.22 9.30 5.59
C LEU A 357 -8.82 9.92 5.71
N ALA A 358 -8.14 10.11 4.58
CA ALA A 358 -6.73 10.52 4.53
C ALA A 358 -6.39 11.75 5.39
N HIS A 359 -7.17 12.82 5.28
CA HIS A 359 -6.92 14.04 6.04
C HIS A 359 -7.08 13.82 7.55
N ASP A 360 -8.18 13.20 7.97
CA ASP A 360 -8.46 12.92 9.38
C ASP A 360 -7.43 11.96 9.98
N TYR A 361 -6.99 10.99 9.19
CA TYR A 361 -5.96 10.04 9.60
C TYR A 361 -4.63 10.74 9.89
N ILE A 362 -4.22 11.68 9.04
CA ILE A 362 -2.97 12.45 9.22
C ILE A 362 -3.11 13.46 10.36
N ASP A 363 -4.22 14.20 10.42
CA ASP A 363 -4.46 15.17 11.50
C ASP A 363 -4.49 14.47 12.86
N ARG A 364 -5.10 13.29 12.93
CA ARG A 364 -5.08 12.43 14.11
C ARG A 364 -3.66 12.05 14.53
N LEU A 365 -2.84 11.58 13.60
CA LEU A 365 -1.46 11.18 13.88
C LEU A 365 -0.61 12.38 14.32
N LEU A 366 -0.77 13.53 13.66
CA LEU A 366 -0.11 14.78 14.04
C LEU A 366 -0.51 15.21 15.46
N HIS A 367 -1.79 15.13 15.81
CA HIS A 367 -2.26 15.46 17.15
C HIS A 367 -1.72 14.50 18.22
N ILE A 368 -1.69 13.18 17.94
CA ILE A 368 -1.09 12.19 18.85
C ILE A 368 0.39 12.48 19.08
N VAL A 369 1.14 12.71 17.99
CA VAL A 369 2.59 12.79 17.99
C VAL A 369 3.10 14.12 18.53
N THR A 370 2.44 15.22 18.17
CA THR A 370 2.90 16.59 18.48
C THR A 370 2.16 17.22 19.65
N GLY A 371 0.98 16.70 20.01
CA GLY A 371 0.08 17.34 20.97
C GLY A 371 -0.55 18.64 20.47
N ARG A 372 -0.31 19.04 19.21
CA ARG A 372 -0.85 20.25 18.59
C ARG A 372 -2.06 19.88 17.73
N LYS A 373 -3.10 20.72 17.74
CA LYS A 373 -4.34 20.55 16.95
C LYS A 373 -4.33 21.47 15.74
N ASN A 374 -5.04 21.09 14.68
CA ASN A 374 -5.28 21.92 13.49
C ASN A 374 -3.99 22.41 12.82
N ILE A 375 -2.95 21.58 12.84
CA ILE A 375 -1.64 21.88 12.24
C ILE A 375 -1.47 21.25 10.85
N LEU A 376 -2.47 20.55 10.31
CA LEU A 376 -2.47 20.07 8.93
C LEU A 376 -3.08 21.12 7.98
N HIS A 377 -2.42 21.35 6.87
CA HIS A 377 -2.97 22.08 5.73
C HIS A 377 -2.73 21.29 4.44
N SER A 378 -3.80 20.79 3.83
CA SER A 378 -3.71 20.01 2.60
C SER A 378 -4.99 20.15 1.77
N PRO A 379 -5.05 21.11 0.84
CA PRO A 379 -6.15 21.20 -0.12
C PRO A 379 -6.32 19.94 -0.98
N TYR A 380 -5.25 19.14 -1.16
CA TYR A 380 -5.30 17.90 -1.93
C TYR A 380 -6.03 16.76 -1.21
N LEU A 381 -5.91 16.69 0.12
CA LEU A 381 -6.48 15.64 0.95
C LEU A 381 -7.72 16.10 1.73
N GLY A 382 -7.90 17.41 1.87
CA GLY A 382 -8.99 18.01 2.62
C GLY A 382 -10.34 17.90 1.94
N LEU A 383 -11.39 17.92 2.76
CA LEU A 383 -12.77 17.95 2.31
C LEU A 383 -13.40 19.32 2.57
N LYS A 384 -14.54 19.61 1.93
CA LYS A 384 -15.32 20.82 2.25
C LYS A 384 -15.66 20.92 3.73
N GLU A 385 -15.91 19.79 4.39
CA GLU A 385 -16.18 19.69 5.83
C GLU A 385 -15.02 20.18 6.70
N HIS A 386 -13.79 20.20 6.18
CA HIS A 386 -12.62 20.74 6.87
C HIS A 386 -12.41 22.24 6.59
N GLY A 387 -13.28 22.87 5.80
CA GLY A 387 -13.20 24.28 5.42
C GLY A 387 -12.46 24.56 4.11
N TYR A 388 -12.22 23.56 3.26
CA TYR A 388 -11.69 23.77 1.90
C TYR A 388 -12.81 24.11 0.90
N GLU A 389 -12.46 24.78 -0.20
CA GLU A 389 -13.45 25.19 -1.22
C GLU A 389 -14.09 24.00 -1.94
N GLU A 390 -13.33 22.94 -2.15
CA GLU A 390 -13.75 21.70 -2.80
C GLU A 390 -13.14 20.47 -2.13
N ASP A 391 -13.72 19.30 -2.40
CA ASP A 391 -13.14 18.03 -1.98
C ASP A 391 -11.85 17.81 -2.79
N GLY A 392 -10.74 17.69 -2.09
CA GLY A 392 -9.43 17.47 -2.69
C GLY A 392 -9.39 16.18 -3.51
N LYS A 393 -8.62 16.20 -4.59
CA LYS A 393 -8.50 15.06 -5.52
C LYS A 393 -8.08 13.74 -4.85
N GLY A 394 -7.31 13.81 -3.76
CA GLY A 394 -6.89 12.66 -2.97
C GLY A 394 -7.63 12.48 -1.65
N ALA A 395 -8.70 13.24 -1.40
CA ALA A 395 -9.38 13.26 -0.10
C ALA A 395 -10.10 11.94 0.22
N LEU A 396 -10.71 11.32 -0.79
CA LEU A 396 -11.54 10.13 -0.65
C LEU A 396 -10.71 8.84 -0.68
N ARG A 397 -9.81 8.71 0.30
CA ARG A 397 -9.00 7.51 0.54
C ARG A 397 -9.26 7.03 1.95
N GLY A 398 -9.82 5.83 2.07
CA GLY A 398 -10.13 5.19 3.34
C GLY A 398 -9.01 4.28 3.80
N TYR A 399 -8.63 4.38 5.07
CA TYR A 399 -7.62 3.55 5.72
C TYR A 399 -8.30 2.67 6.79
N ALA A 400 -8.04 1.36 6.78
CA ALA A 400 -8.53 0.41 7.78
C ALA A 400 -7.47 -0.62 8.14
N CYS A 401 -7.51 -1.15 9.37
CA CYS A 401 -6.70 -2.32 9.71
C CYS A 401 -7.43 -3.64 9.37
N GLY A 402 -6.67 -4.72 9.21
CA GLY A 402 -7.24 -6.04 8.90
C GLY A 402 -8.30 -6.53 9.89
N HIS A 403 -8.15 -6.25 11.17
CA HIS A 403 -9.16 -6.55 12.19
C HIS A 403 -10.49 -5.83 11.95
N TRP A 404 -10.48 -4.56 11.51
CA TRP A 404 -11.72 -3.88 11.15
C TRP A 404 -12.41 -4.53 9.95
N LEU A 405 -11.66 -4.99 8.94
CA LEU A 405 -12.21 -5.73 7.79
C LEU A 405 -12.90 -7.03 8.21
N ARG A 406 -12.43 -7.65 9.29
CA ARG A 406 -12.98 -8.89 9.87
C ARG A 406 -14.12 -8.65 10.88
N GLY A 407 -14.47 -7.39 11.15
CA GLY A 407 -15.51 -7.03 12.12
C GLY A 407 -15.07 -7.08 13.59
N PHE A 408 -13.75 -7.14 13.87
CA PHE A 408 -13.27 -6.98 15.24
C PHE A 408 -13.35 -5.52 15.68
N ASP A 409 -13.64 -5.32 16.97
CA ASP A 409 -13.71 -4.02 17.59
C ASP A 409 -13.16 -4.05 19.02
N LYS A 410 -12.85 -2.88 19.58
CA LYS A 410 -12.35 -2.72 20.95
C LYS A 410 -13.37 -3.14 22.01
N TYR A 411 -14.65 -3.28 21.64
CA TYR A 411 -15.74 -3.58 22.57
C TYR A 411 -16.27 -5.01 22.41
N PRO A 412 -16.70 -5.66 23.52
CA PRO A 412 -16.53 -5.21 24.90
C PRO A 412 -15.05 -5.21 25.32
N ILE A 413 -14.69 -4.36 26.28
CA ILE A 413 -13.34 -4.35 26.85
C ILE A 413 -13.26 -5.51 27.84
N SER A 414 -12.66 -6.62 27.42
CA SER A 414 -12.44 -7.81 28.24
C SER A 414 -11.14 -8.53 27.83
N GLU A 415 -10.60 -9.38 28.69
CA GLU A 415 -9.42 -10.21 28.38
C GLU A 415 -9.69 -11.25 27.26
N ASP A 416 -10.97 -11.58 27.06
CA ASP A 416 -11.42 -12.47 25.99
C ASP A 416 -11.46 -11.77 24.63
N ASN A 417 -11.57 -10.43 24.60
CA ASN A 417 -11.55 -9.69 23.35
C ASN A 417 -10.15 -9.73 22.71
N LYS A 418 -10.03 -10.42 21.59
CA LYS A 418 -8.76 -10.60 20.85
C LYS A 418 -8.44 -9.45 19.89
N TYR A 419 -9.18 -8.34 19.96
CA TYR A 419 -8.91 -7.16 19.16
C TYR A 419 -7.52 -6.56 19.42
N LYS A 420 -6.73 -6.50 18.35
CA LYS A 420 -5.47 -5.76 18.23
C LYS A 420 -5.77 -4.36 17.66
N PRO A 421 -5.41 -3.26 18.35
CA PRO A 421 -5.64 -1.89 17.89
C PRO A 421 -4.99 -1.57 16.53
N PHE A 422 -5.57 -0.60 15.81
CA PHE A 422 -4.98 -0.09 14.58
C PHE A 422 -3.69 0.68 14.90
N LYS A 423 -2.54 0.09 14.52
CA LYS A 423 -1.20 0.64 14.69
C LYS A 423 -0.59 1.15 13.38
N THR A 424 0.09 2.30 13.44
CA THR A 424 0.87 2.82 12.30
C THR A 424 1.94 3.82 12.77
N THR A 425 2.65 4.44 11.82
CA THR A 425 3.54 5.58 12.07
C THR A 425 3.18 6.75 11.17
N LEU A 426 3.48 7.98 11.60
CA LEU A 426 3.34 9.17 10.73
C LEU A 426 4.24 9.06 9.50
N LYS A 427 5.43 8.43 9.67
CA LYS A 427 6.36 8.14 8.60
C LYS A 427 5.75 7.27 7.50
N ASP A 428 5.01 6.23 7.87
CA ASP A 428 4.46 5.28 6.91
C ASP A 428 3.35 5.89 6.05
N ILE A 429 2.47 6.74 6.61
CA ILE A 429 1.46 7.47 5.82
C ILE A 429 2.10 8.53 4.92
N PHE A 430 3.16 9.20 5.38
CA PHE A 430 3.91 10.13 4.53
C PHE A 430 4.58 9.41 3.36
N ASP A 431 5.19 8.25 3.60
CA ASP A 431 5.79 7.43 2.55
C ASP A 431 4.73 6.87 1.59
N ASP A 432 3.54 6.49 2.09
CA ASP A 432 2.40 6.07 1.27
C ASP A 432 1.96 7.17 0.30
N LEU A 433 1.76 8.40 0.79
CA LEU A 433 1.33 9.53 -0.03
C LEU A 433 2.42 9.97 -1.02
N MET A 434 3.69 9.94 -0.61
CA MET A 434 4.82 10.19 -1.50
C MET A 434 4.92 9.14 -2.61
N ALA A 435 4.54 7.88 -2.36
CA ALA A 435 4.63 6.79 -3.31
C ALA A 435 3.40 6.64 -4.22
N THR A 436 2.20 6.90 -3.69
CA THR A 436 0.94 6.62 -4.38
C THR A 436 0.28 7.87 -4.96
N GLU A 437 0.58 9.05 -4.42
CA GLU A 437 0.00 10.32 -4.85
C GLU A 437 1.02 11.36 -5.34
N ASN A 438 2.33 11.05 -5.23
CA ASN A 438 3.41 11.96 -5.60
C ASN A 438 3.28 13.34 -4.91
N LEU A 439 2.96 13.33 -3.60
CA LEU A 439 2.85 14.53 -2.78
C LEU A 439 4.19 14.92 -2.15
N GLY A 440 4.36 16.20 -1.86
CA GLY A 440 5.44 16.75 -1.02
C GLY A 440 4.89 17.26 0.32
N ILE A 441 5.77 17.44 1.31
CA ILE A 441 5.41 17.73 2.70
C ILE A 441 6.20 18.95 3.21
N GLY A 442 5.62 20.14 3.24
CA GLY A 442 6.25 21.31 3.83
C GLY A 442 6.03 21.42 5.34
N ILE A 443 6.89 22.20 6.00
CA ILE A 443 6.52 22.88 7.24
C ILE A 443 6.52 24.37 6.91
N GLU A 444 5.40 25.02 7.15
CA GLU A 444 5.17 26.41 6.77
C GLU A 444 4.58 27.17 7.96
N LYS A 445 5.04 28.41 8.16
CA LYS A 445 4.40 29.33 9.11
C LYS A 445 3.18 29.96 8.45
N VAL A 446 2.03 29.86 9.11
CA VAL A 446 0.79 30.57 8.77
C VAL A 446 0.44 31.41 9.99
N GLY A 447 0.67 32.73 9.89
CA GLY A 447 0.69 33.60 11.07
C GLY A 447 1.80 33.20 12.04
N TYR A 448 1.46 33.02 13.32
CA TYR A 448 2.38 32.60 14.38
C TYR A 448 2.47 31.07 14.55
N THR A 449 1.76 30.29 13.74
CA THR A 449 1.66 28.83 13.92
C THR A 449 2.36 28.10 12.78
N GLU A 450 3.18 27.11 13.14
CA GLU A 450 3.76 26.17 12.19
C GLU A 450 2.74 25.10 11.80
N LYS A 451 2.57 24.90 10.50
CA LYS A 451 1.67 23.88 9.93
C LYS A 451 2.45 22.93 9.04
N VAL A 452 2.05 21.67 9.06
CA VAL A 452 2.43 20.66 8.07
C VAL A 452 1.60 20.89 6.82
N VAL A 453 2.27 21.16 5.70
CA VAL A 453 1.62 21.42 4.41
C VAL A 453 1.81 20.22 3.49
N ILE A 454 0.72 19.58 3.07
CA ILE A 454 0.80 18.43 2.14
C ILE A 454 0.10 18.81 0.83
N LYS A 455 0.84 18.81 -0.27
CA LYS A 455 0.34 19.23 -1.59
C LYS A 455 1.06 18.47 -2.71
N PRO A 456 0.56 18.47 -3.97
CA PRO A 456 1.26 17.91 -5.11
C PRO A 456 2.73 18.32 -5.12
N LYS A 457 3.64 17.36 -5.31
CA LYS A 457 5.08 17.62 -5.20
C LYS A 457 5.55 18.71 -6.17
N GLU A 458 4.90 18.82 -7.32
CA GLU A 458 5.16 19.86 -8.32
C GLU A 458 4.87 21.29 -7.83
N ASP A 459 3.98 21.47 -6.86
CA ASP A 459 3.67 22.79 -6.28
C ASP A 459 4.82 23.34 -5.41
N PHE A 460 5.86 22.54 -5.17
CA PHE A 460 7.13 22.99 -4.58
C PHE A 460 8.17 23.43 -5.64
N TYR A 461 7.83 23.32 -6.93
CA TYR A 461 8.67 23.61 -8.10
C TYR A 461 7.87 24.40 -9.14
N VAL A 462 7.49 25.63 -8.80
CA VAL A 462 6.61 26.45 -9.62
C VAL A 462 7.38 27.05 -10.79
N ASN A 463 6.97 26.70 -12.01
CA ASN A 463 7.61 27.13 -13.25
C ASN A 463 7.24 28.58 -13.64
N TYR A 464 7.48 29.52 -12.73
CA TYR A 464 7.27 30.96 -12.91
C TYR A 464 8.40 31.72 -12.24
N VAL A 465 8.91 32.78 -12.86
CA VAL A 465 9.99 33.59 -12.27
C VAL A 465 9.41 34.42 -11.14
N THR A 466 9.81 34.11 -9.92
CA THR A 466 9.35 34.79 -8.69
C THR A 466 10.43 35.71 -8.11
N VAL A 467 11.70 35.41 -8.39
CA VAL A 467 12.83 36.18 -7.89
C VAL A 467 13.83 36.42 -9.01
N ARG A 468 14.29 37.67 -9.15
CA ARG A 468 15.37 38.07 -10.06
C ARG A 468 16.54 38.59 -9.24
N LEU A 469 17.73 38.04 -9.46
CA LEU A 469 18.95 38.60 -8.88
C LEU A 469 19.32 39.87 -9.66
N PRO A 470 19.59 40.99 -8.96
CA PRO A 470 19.76 42.30 -9.62
C PRO A 470 21.06 42.42 -10.41
N ASN A 471 22.12 41.71 -10.01
CA ASN A 471 23.46 41.87 -10.57
C ASN A 471 23.91 40.63 -11.35
N GLN A 472 24.83 40.84 -12.28
CA GLN A 472 25.51 39.75 -12.98
C GLN A 472 26.34 38.91 -12.01
N VAL A 473 26.27 37.59 -12.13
CA VAL A 473 26.89 36.62 -11.20
C VAL A 473 27.77 35.62 -11.93
N LYS A 474 28.82 35.16 -11.25
CA LYS A 474 29.65 34.05 -11.72
C LYS A 474 28.99 32.73 -11.31
N VAL A 475 28.57 31.95 -12.30
CA VAL A 475 27.88 30.68 -12.10
C VAL A 475 28.83 29.51 -12.34
N LYS A 476 28.85 28.57 -11.38
CA LYS A 476 29.50 27.26 -11.50
C LYS A 476 28.41 26.20 -11.64
N SER A 477 28.35 25.55 -12.80
CA SER A 477 27.43 24.45 -13.06
C SER A 477 28.09 23.09 -12.85
N LYS A 478 27.37 22.12 -12.27
CA LYS A 478 27.79 20.71 -12.22
C LYS A 478 26.60 19.77 -12.46
N ILE A 479 26.89 18.55 -12.87
CA ILE A 479 25.85 17.51 -13.03
C ILE A 479 25.34 17.09 -11.64
N SER A 480 24.01 16.99 -11.48
CA SER A 480 23.41 16.44 -10.25
C SER A 480 23.27 14.92 -10.37
N GLU A 481 24.33 14.19 -10.03
CA GLU A 481 24.41 12.72 -10.14
C GLU A 481 23.22 12.02 -9.44
N LYS A 482 22.79 12.55 -8.29
CA LYS A 482 21.67 12.03 -7.48
C LYS A 482 20.30 12.11 -8.17
N LYS A 483 20.19 12.90 -9.24
CA LYS A 483 18.97 13.07 -10.04
C LYS A 483 18.98 12.23 -11.32
N TYR A 484 20.04 11.47 -11.55
CA TYR A 484 20.07 10.40 -12.53
C TYR A 484 19.76 9.07 -11.85
N TYR A 485 18.92 8.25 -12.48
CA TYR A 485 18.49 6.95 -11.97
C TYR A 485 18.77 5.89 -13.01
N SER A 486 19.46 4.81 -12.64
CA SER A 486 19.68 3.66 -13.53
C SER A 486 18.52 2.67 -13.49
N SER A 487 17.73 2.67 -12.41
CA SER A 487 16.53 1.85 -12.27
C SER A 487 15.41 2.58 -11.52
N ILE A 488 14.19 2.08 -11.66
CA ILE A 488 12.98 2.57 -10.99
C ILE A 488 12.33 1.39 -10.28
N LEU A 489 11.98 1.56 -9.01
CA LEU A 489 11.31 0.56 -8.19
C LEU A 489 10.06 1.18 -7.57
N ILE A 490 8.89 0.70 -7.96
CA ILE A 490 7.62 1.37 -7.63
C ILE A 490 6.48 0.37 -7.33
N GLY A 491 5.53 0.78 -6.49
CA GLY A 491 4.37 -0.04 -6.11
C GLY A 491 4.22 -0.28 -4.61
N ALA A 492 3.68 -1.45 -4.24
CA ALA A 492 3.41 -1.85 -2.86
C ALA A 492 4.35 -2.97 -2.40
N ALA A 493 4.86 -2.86 -1.16
CA ALA A 493 5.78 -3.83 -0.59
C ALA A 493 5.12 -5.20 -0.31
N LYS A 494 3.80 -5.21 -0.05
CA LYS A 494 3.03 -6.40 0.36
C LYS A 494 1.59 -6.33 -0.15
N GLY A 495 0.84 -7.40 0.10
CA GLY A 495 -0.54 -7.57 -0.38
C GLY A 495 -0.65 -8.48 -1.62
N TRP A 496 0.49 -8.80 -2.25
CA TRP A 496 0.59 -9.70 -3.40
C TRP A 496 1.12 -11.10 -3.04
N GLU A 497 1.74 -11.25 -1.87
CA GLU A 497 2.24 -12.52 -1.34
C GLU A 497 1.07 -13.36 -0.80
N ASN A 498 0.17 -13.80 -1.67
CA ASN A 498 -0.90 -14.72 -1.31
C ASN A 498 -0.61 -16.08 -1.94
N GLU A 499 -0.33 -17.07 -1.09
CA GLU A 499 -0.24 -18.49 -1.49
C GLU A 499 -1.62 -19.11 -1.70
N GLU A 500 -2.68 -18.40 -1.28
CA GLU A 500 -4.07 -18.70 -1.61
C GLU A 500 -4.32 -18.49 -3.12
N ALA A 501 -5.46 -18.98 -3.62
CA ALA A 501 -5.83 -18.83 -5.02
C ALA A 501 -5.73 -17.37 -5.50
N MET A 502 -5.53 -17.15 -6.80
CA MET A 502 -5.51 -15.79 -7.38
C MET A 502 -4.40 -14.84 -6.91
N GLY A 503 -3.43 -15.28 -6.08
CA GLY A 503 -2.27 -14.45 -5.73
C GLY A 503 -1.46 -13.97 -6.94
N LEU A 504 -1.41 -14.76 -8.01
CA LEU A 504 -0.74 -14.40 -9.27
C LEU A 504 -1.50 -13.37 -10.12
N ASP A 505 -2.79 -13.13 -9.85
CA ASP A 505 -3.63 -12.16 -10.55
C ASP A 505 -3.57 -10.76 -9.92
N GLU A 506 -2.99 -10.64 -8.72
CA GLU A 506 -2.84 -9.37 -8.00
C GLU A 506 -1.94 -8.41 -8.75
N TYR A 507 -2.44 -7.21 -9.05
CA TYR A 507 -1.77 -6.17 -9.84
C TYR A 507 -1.16 -5.05 -8.99
N ASN A 508 -1.61 -4.86 -7.75
CA ASN A 508 -1.03 -3.88 -6.82
C ASN A 508 0.19 -4.48 -6.13
N THR A 509 1.26 -4.63 -6.90
CA THR A 509 2.51 -5.29 -6.49
C THR A 509 3.68 -4.30 -6.53
N GLN A 510 4.91 -4.82 -6.53
CA GLN A 510 6.12 -4.06 -6.78
C GLN A 510 6.74 -4.46 -8.12
N SER A 511 7.08 -3.48 -8.95
CA SER A 511 7.78 -3.69 -10.22
C SER A 511 9.07 -2.90 -10.32
N ASN A 512 10.03 -3.46 -11.05
CA ASN A 512 11.33 -2.86 -11.34
C ASN A 512 11.45 -2.57 -12.84
N PHE A 513 11.93 -1.37 -13.16
CA PHE A 513 12.24 -0.93 -14.51
C PHE A 513 13.69 -0.51 -14.61
N VAL A 514 14.29 -0.74 -15.77
CA VAL A 514 15.69 -0.38 -16.06
C VAL A 514 15.68 0.80 -17.03
N THR A 515 16.41 1.85 -16.67
CA THR A 515 16.55 3.01 -17.55
C THR A 515 17.77 2.87 -18.47
N PRO A 516 17.90 3.71 -19.51
CA PRO A 516 19.11 3.82 -20.33
C PRO A 516 20.36 4.33 -19.59
N ILE A 517 20.24 4.79 -18.34
CA ILE A 517 21.35 5.39 -17.60
C ILE A 517 22.25 4.29 -17.01
N THR A 518 23.53 4.31 -17.38
CA THR A 518 24.51 3.27 -16.98
C THR A 518 25.64 3.78 -16.09
N ARG A 519 25.82 5.11 -15.98
CA ARG A 519 26.96 5.72 -15.26
C ARG A 519 26.76 5.85 -13.76
N VAL A 520 25.55 5.61 -13.24
CA VAL A 520 25.21 5.73 -11.81
C VAL A 520 24.43 4.49 -11.35
N LYS A 521 24.41 4.25 -10.03
CA LYS A 521 23.67 3.12 -9.42
C LYS A 521 22.37 3.55 -8.71
N ASN A 522 22.03 4.83 -8.77
CA ASN A 522 20.88 5.39 -8.06
C ASN A 522 19.57 4.77 -8.57
N GLN A 523 18.65 4.46 -7.65
CA GLN A 523 17.33 3.92 -7.96
C GLN A 523 16.24 4.93 -7.57
N TYR A 524 15.31 5.21 -8.48
CA TYR A 524 14.09 5.94 -8.13
C TYR A 524 13.13 5.00 -7.41
N LYS A 525 13.16 5.00 -6.08
CA LYS A 525 12.37 4.10 -5.24
C LYS A 525 11.13 4.79 -4.67
N ARG A 526 9.94 4.24 -4.93
CA ARG A 526 8.63 4.69 -4.41
C ARG A 526 7.77 3.49 -4.04
N ILE A 527 7.93 3.02 -2.80
CA ILE A 527 7.26 1.82 -2.29
C ILE A 527 6.43 2.17 -1.07
N THR A 528 5.13 1.87 -1.11
CA THR A 528 4.25 1.97 0.07
C THR A 528 4.31 0.69 0.89
N LYS A 529 4.16 0.83 2.21
CA LYS A 529 3.97 -0.29 3.14
C LYS A 529 2.52 -0.66 3.32
N TYR A 530 1.56 0.07 2.77
CA TYR A 530 0.15 -0.28 2.94
C TYR A 530 -0.31 -1.23 1.84
N ILE A 531 -1.38 -1.98 2.11
CA ILE A 531 -1.94 -2.97 1.19
C ILE A 531 -3.01 -2.29 0.33
N TYR A 532 -2.81 -2.35 -0.99
CA TYR A 532 -3.79 -1.90 -1.99
C TYR A 532 -4.43 -3.07 -2.73
N GLY A 533 -3.91 -4.29 -2.55
CA GLY A 533 -4.33 -5.47 -3.29
C GLY A 533 -5.73 -5.95 -2.90
N PRO A 534 -6.70 -6.01 -3.85
CA PRO A 534 -8.04 -6.44 -3.54
C PRO A 534 -8.13 -7.89 -3.04
N TYR A 535 -7.28 -8.79 -3.53
CA TYR A 535 -7.32 -10.19 -3.11
C TYR A 535 -6.89 -10.36 -1.65
N ALA A 536 -5.85 -9.64 -1.20
CA ALA A 536 -5.47 -9.65 0.21
C ALA A 536 -6.59 -9.15 1.13
N GLY A 537 -7.33 -8.12 0.69
CA GLY A 537 -8.50 -7.61 1.40
C GLY A 537 -9.65 -8.61 1.43
N GLU A 538 -9.87 -9.35 0.36
CA GLU A 538 -10.91 -10.37 0.27
C GLU A 538 -10.63 -11.57 1.16
N PHE A 539 -9.41 -12.12 1.13
CA PHE A 539 -9.07 -13.32 1.92
C PHE A 539 -9.16 -13.09 3.42
N ILE A 540 -8.74 -11.91 3.89
CA ILE A 540 -8.90 -11.56 5.29
C ILE A 540 -10.38 -11.34 5.64
N ARG A 541 -11.13 -10.67 4.78
CA ARG A 541 -12.56 -10.37 4.98
C ARG A 541 -13.42 -11.63 4.98
N ARG A 542 -13.06 -12.68 4.26
CA ARG A 542 -13.75 -13.98 4.32
C ARG A 542 -13.66 -14.64 5.71
N LYS A 543 -12.66 -14.27 6.51
CA LYS A 543 -12.40 -14.79 7.87
C LYS A 543 -13.06 -13.91 8.95
N GLN A 544 -14.37 -13.60 8.80
CA GLN A 544 -15.13 -12.73 9.73
C GLN A 544 -15.10 -13.24 11.18
N LEU A 545 -15.10 -12.32 12.14
CA LEU A 545 -15.16 -12.58 13.59
C LEU A 545 -16.29 -13.54 13.96
N SER A 546 -17.47 -13.36 13.36
CA SER A 546 -18.68 -14.17 13.65
C SER A 546 -18.49 -15.67 13.40
N LYS A 547 -17.62 -16.06 12.46
CA LYS A 547 -17.33 -17.45 12.11
C LYS A 547 -15.94 -17.90 12.58
N HIS A 548 -15.00 -16.96 12.72
CA HIS A 548 -13.59 -17.24 13.00
C HIS A 548 -13.05 -16.37 14.15
N PRO A 549 -13.61 -16.45 15.37
CA PRO A 549 -13.25 -15.53 16.46
C PRO A 549 -11.82 -15.73 17.00
N ASN A 550 -11.27 -16.93 16.84
CA ASN A 550 -9.95 -17.32 17.38
C ASN A 550 -8.88 -17.52 16.31
N LEU A 551 -9.20 -17.26 15.03
CA LEU A 551 -8.25 -17.41 13.93
C LEU A 551 -7.36 -16.17 13.84
N ASP A 552 -6.05 -16.34 13.93
CA ASP A 552 -5.08 -15.28 13.65
C ASP A 552 -4.78 -15.24 12.14
N HIS A 553 -4.58 -14.05 11.59
CA HIS A 553 -4.23 -13.84 10.20
C HIS A 553 -3.05 -12.89 10.07
N LYS A 554 -2.10 -13.20 9.18
CA LYS A 554 -0.87 -12.41 8.98
C LYS A 554 -1.11 -10.93 8.70
N ASN A 555 -2.26 -10.59 8.10
CA ASN A 555 -2.64 -9.23 7.73
C ASN A 555 -3.55 -8.53 8.77
N ASP A 556 -3.79 -9.10 9.95
CA ASP A 556 -4.73 -8.55 10.95
C ASP A 556 -4.40 -7.13 11.40
N GLN A 557 -3.11 -6.81 11.55
CA GLN A 557 -2.63 -5.49 11.94
C GLN A 557 -2.20 -4.64 10.74
N GLU A 558 -2.36 -5.15 9.53
CA GLU A 558 -1.94 -4.44 8.33
C GLU A 558 -2.95 -3.39 7.90
N VAL A 559 -2.43 -2.31 7.31
CA VAL A 559 -3.25 -1.20 6.85
C VAL A 559 -3.64 -1.41 5.40
N PHE A 560 -4.94 -1.48 5.17
CA PHE A 560 -5.58 -1.54 3.85
C PHE A 560 -6.02 -0.14 3.44
N VAL A 561 -5.78 0.19 2.18
CA VAL A 561 -6.17 1.48 1.59
C VAL A 561 -7.24 1.24 0.52
N PHE A 562 -8.28 2.05 0.54
CA PHE A 562 -9.38 2.00 -0.41
C PHE A 562 -9.52 3.35 -1.12
N ALA A 563 -9.51 3.35 -2.44
CA ALA A 563 -10.02 4.49 -3.21
C ALA A 563 -11.55 4.51 -3.13
N LEU A 564 -12.08 5.63 -2.65
CA LEU A 564 -13.50 5.80 -2.40
C LEU A 564 -14.13 6.87 -3.31
N LYS A 565 -15.44 6.80 -3.46
CA LYS A 565 -16.29 7.84 -4.02
C LYS A 565 -17.41 8.17 -3.03
N ARG A 566 -17.95 9.38 -3.17
CA ARG A 566 -19.04 9.86 -2.33
C ARG A 566 -20.38 9.48 -2.97
N GLU A 567 -21.27 8.89 -2.19
CA GLU A 567 -22.65 8.56 -2.55
C GLU A 567 -23.59 9.24 -1.56
N GLY A 568 -23.91 10.51 -1.83
CA GLY A 568 -24.62 11.36 -0.87
C GLY A 568 -23.78 11.60 0.38
N ARG A 569 -24.21 11.04 1.52
CA ARG A 569 -23.48 11.10 2.80
C ARG A 569 -22.61 9.86 3.06
N ASN A 570 -22.71 8.83 2.22
CA ASN A 570 -21.97 7.58 2.37
C ASN A 570 -20.77 7.54 1.43
N TYR A 571 -19.91 6.55 1.63
CA TYR A 571 -18.78 6.27 0.75
C TYR A 571 -18.82 4.83 0.24
N SER A 572 -18.45 4.64 -1.02
CA SER A 572 -18.34 3.34 -1.68
C SER A 572 -17.00 3.21 -2.40
N LEU A 573 -16.61 1.98 -2.76
CA LEU A 573 -15.38 1.73 -3.51
C LEU A 573 -15.45 2.34 -4.92
N ARG A 574 -14.31 2.82 -5.41
CA ARG A 574 -14.12 3.14 -6.83
C ARG A 574 -13.81 1.88 -7.62
N TYR A 575 -14.52 1.70 -8.71
CA TYR A 575 -14.32 0.63 -9.69
C TYR A 575 -13.83 1.21 -11.02
N TRP A 576 -13.59 0.34 -12.00
CA TRP A 576 -13.05 0.77 -13.27
C TRP A 576 -13.94 1.78 -14.00
N GLN A 577 -15.27 1.70 -13.86
CA GLN A 577 -16.22 2.62 -14.49
C GLN A 577 -16.04 4.08 -14.02
N ASP A 578 -15.53 4.26 -12.79
CA ASP A 578 -15.30 5.58 -12.22
C ASP A 578 -14.07 6.25 -12.87
N ASP A 579 -13.01 5.46 -13.15
CA ASP A 579 -11.67 5.96 -13.45
C ASP A 579 -11.18 5.69 -14.89
N LEU A 580 -11.63 4.59 -15.49
CA LEU A 580 -11.18 4.07 -16.78
C LEU A 580 -12.21 4.32 -17.88
N GLU A 581 -11.73 4.38 -19.11
CA GLU A 581 -12.56 4.53 -20.31
C GLU A 581 -13.20 3.20 -20.74
N ASN A 582 -12.49 2.09 -20.52
CA ASN A 582 -12.93 0.74 -20.88
C ASN A 582 -12.58 -0.22 -19.74
N GLU A 583 -13.27 -1.36 -19.70
CA GLU A 583 -12.99 -2.46 -18.78
C GLU A 583 -11.50 -2.87 -18.85
N PRO A 584 -10.81 -3.00 -17.70
CA PRO A 584 -9.40 -3.37 -17.69
C PRO A 584 -9.23 -4.82 -18.14
N LYS A 585 -8.09 -5.12 -18.79
CA LYS A 585 -7.77 -6.46 -19.29
C LYS A 585 -6.62 -7.07 -18.51
N GLY A 586 -6.51 -8.40 -18.56
CA GLY A 586 -5.43 -9.14 -17.92
C GLY A 586 -5.62 -9.37 -16.42
N VAL A 587 -6.86 -9.28 -15.94
CA VAL A 587 -7.30 -9.64 -14.58
C VAL A 587 -8.56 -10.50 -14.68
N TYR A 588 -8.78 -11.43 -13.74
CA TYR A 588 -9.82 -12.46 -13.83
C TYR A 588 -11.26 -11.96 -13.57
N SER A 589 -11.44 -10.91 -12.78
CA SER A 589 -12.77 -10.30 -12.56
C SER A 589 -12.66 -8.77 -12.49
N PRO A 590 -12.61 -8.09 -13.66
CA PRO A 590 -12.51 -6.64 -13.75
C PRO A 590 -13.61 -5.91 -12.96
N GLU A 591 -14.84 -6.42 -13.00
CA GLU A 591 -16.02 -5.80 -12.39
C GLU A 591 -15.94 -5.69 -10.86
N THR A 592 -15.24 -6.63 -10.21
CA THR A 592 -15.04 -6.61 -8.76
C THR A 592 -13.68 -6.05 -8.34
N SER A 593 -12.91 -5.50 -9.29
CA SER A 593 -11.56 -4.99 -9.07
C SER A 593 -11.55 -3.50 -8.72
N TYR A 594 -10.89 -3.15 -7.62
CA TYR A 594 -10.74 -1.77 -7.14
C TYR A 594 -9.26 -1.38 -7.01
N ASN A 595 -8.96 -0.11 -6.71
CA ASN A 595 -7.57 0.37 -6.60
C ASN A 595 -6.72 0.19 -7.89
N LEU A 596 -7.35 0.11 -9.06
CA LEU A 596 -6.67 -0.15 -10.35
C LEU A 596 -5.61 0.89 -10.73
N LEU A 597 -5.76 2.14 -10.26
CA LEU A 597 -4.81 3.23 -10.56
C LEU A 597 -3.55 3.21 -9.68
N TYR A 598 -3.43 2.28 -8.74
CA TYR A 598 -2.27 2.13 -7.87
C TYR A 598 -1.32 1.01 -8.32
N SER A 599 -1.56 0.44 -9.50
CA SER A 599 -0.64 -0.51 -10.11
C SER A 599 0.71 0.15 -10.48
N PRO A 600 1.82 -0.60 -10.49
CA PRO A 600 3.17 -0.03 -10.66
C PRO A 600 3.37 0.89 -11.86
N SER A 601 2.91 0.53 -13.06
CA SER A 601 3.05 1.37 -14.26
C SER A 601 2.16 2.62 -14.21
N ASN A 602 0.96 2.54 -13.63
CA ASN A 602 0.14 3.73 -13.38
C ASN A 602 0.83 4.70 -12.42
N LEU A 603 1.45 4.18 -11.36
CA LEU A 603 2.24 4.99 -10.44
C LEU A 603 3.49 5.57 -11.12
N LEU A 604 4.21 4.82 -11.96
CA LEU A 604 5.36 5.33 -12.70
C LEU A 604 4.98 6.58 -13.51
N PHE A 605 3.84 6.54 -14.19
CA PHE A 605 3.35 7.72 -14.93
C PHE A 605 2.88 8.86 -14.02
N LYS A 606 2.32 8.59 -12.84
CA LYS A 606 2.03 9.64 -11.84
C LYS A 606 3.32 10.34 -11.37
N HIS A 607 4.44 9.64 -11.40
CA HIS A 607 5.77 10.12 -11.04
C HIS A 607 6.58 10.69 -12.21
N SER A 608 6.01 10.75 -13.42
CA SER A 608 6.77 11.00 -14.66
C SER A 608 7.58 12.30 -14.64
N LYS A 609 7.03 13.39 -14.09
CA LYS A 609 7.70 14.70 -14.02
C LYS A 609 9.01 14.70 -13.22
N PHE A 610 9.20 13.73 -12.32
CA PHE A 610 10.42 13.59 -11.51
C PHE A 610 11.36 12.49 -12.01
N ILE A 611 10.88 11.62 -12.89
CA ILE A 611 11.69 10.60 -13.57
C ILE A 611 12.26 11.17 -14.87
N ALA A 612 11.45 11.90 -15.64
CA ALA A 612 11.83 12.49 -16.92
C ALA A 612 13.12 13.34 -16.89
N PRO A 613 13.42 14.13 -15.83
CA PRO A 613 14.69 14.86 -15.73
C PRO A 613 15.93 13.97 -15.88
N SER A 614 15.91 12.75 -15.33
CA SER A 614 17.01 11.79 -15.46
C SER A 614 17.26 11.35 -16.91
N LEU A 615 16.29 11.57 -17.80
CA LEU A 615 16.23 11.02 -19.15
C LEU A 615 16.13 12.12 -20.22
N VAL A 616 16.40 13.38 -19.84
CA VAL A 616 16.27 14.54 -20.72
C VAL A 616 17.12 14.42 -22.00
N ASN A 617 18.27 13.75 -21.92
CA ASN A 617 19.17 13.51 -23.05
C ASN A 617 18.97 12.12 -23.70
N ASN A 618 18.00 11.34 -23.24
CA ASN A 618 17.73 9.98 -23.69
C ASN A 618 16.27 9.83 -24.16
N ARG A 619 15.70 10.89 -24.73
CA ARG A 619 14.27 10.96 -25.11
C ARG A 619 13.87 9.90 -26.14
N ASP A 620 14.79 9.55 -27.04
CA ASP A 620 14.60 8.52 -28.07
C ASP A 620 14.91 7.09 -27.56
N SER A 621 15.34 6.96 -26.31
CA SER A 621 15.58 5.68 -25.66
C SER A 621 14.33 5.16 -24.96
N VAL A 622 14.45 3.97 -24.38
CA VAL A 622 13.34 3.23 -23.77
C VAL A 622 13.68 2.85 -22.34
N ILE A 623 12.74 3.06 -21.42
CA ILE A 623 12.75 2.44 -20.09
C ILE A 623 12.24 1.02 -20.26
N ARG A 624 13.06 0.03 -19.91
CA ARG A 624 12.72 -1.37 -20.08
C ARG A 624 12.04 -1.92 -18.85
N PHE A 625 10.98 -2.70 -19.06
CA PHE A 625 10.42 -3.51 -17.99
C PHE A 625 11.46 -4.54 -17.54
N GLY A 626 11.74 -4.59 -16.24
CA GLY A 626 12.70 -5.52 -15.67
C GLY A 626 12.00 -6.75 -15.09
N SER A 627 11.15 -6.54 -14.09
CA SER A 627 10.42 -7.62 -13.42
C SER A 627 9.24 -7.07 -12.60
N SER A 628 8.31 -7.97 -12.26
CA SER A 628 7.21 -7.71 -11.33
C SER A 628 7.08 -8.86 -10.33
N LYS A 629 6.53 -8.56 -9.15
CA LYS A 629 6.27 -9.56 -8.11
C LYS A 629 4.93 -10.27 -8.25
N GLY A 630 3.96 -9.67 -8.95
CA GLY A 630 2.70 -10.33 -9.29
C GLY A 630 2.28 -10.07 -10.72
N ASN A 631 0.98 -9.88 -10.93
CA ASN A 631 0.40 -9.76 -12.25
C ASN A 631 0.96 -8.54 -13.00
N SER A 632 1.62 -8.81 -14.13
CA SER A 632 2.17 -7.79 -15.03
C SER A 632 1.44 -7.73 -16.37
N ASN A 633 0.29 -8.42 -16.48
CA ASN A 633 -0.55 -8.43 -17.67
C ASN A 633 -1.68 -7.40 -17.62
N LEU A 634 -1.89 -6.72 -16.48
CA LEU A 634 -2.92 -5.70 -16.33
C LEU A 634 -2.76 -4.61 -17.40
N ARG A 635 -3.88 -4.26 -18.03
CA ARG A 635 -4.00 -3.16 -19.00
C ARG A 635 -5.12 -2.24 -18.56
N THR A 636 -4.79 -0.96 -18.39
CA THR A 636 -5.73 0.08 -18.00
C THR A 636 -5.69 1.25 -18.98
N LYS A 637 -6.80 1.96 -19.15
CA LYS A 637 -6.86 3.19 -19.94
C LYS A 637 -7.68 4.22 -19.18
N GLN A 638 -7.01 5.15 -18.50
CA GLN A 638 -7.70 6.25 -17.81
C GLN A 638 -8.41 7.16 -18.82
N LYS A 639 -9.56 7.73 -18.44
CA LYS A 639 -10.34 8.63 -19.30
C LYS A 639 -9.46 9.78 -19.85
N GLY A 640 -9.40 9.90 -21.18
CA GLY A 640 -8.60 10.93 -21.86
C GLY A 640 -7.08 10.75 -21.78
N LYS A 641 -6.59 9.58 -21.37
CA LYS A 641 -5.16 9.26 -21.29
C LYS A 641 -4.80 8.03 -22.11
N ARG A 642 -3.50 7.74 -22.19
CA ARG A 642 -2.96 6.55 -22.84
C ARG A 642 -3.37 5.27 -22.14
N THR A 643 -3.30 4.17 -22.89
CA THR A 643 -3.29 2.82 -22.34
C THR A 643 -1.97 2.58 -21.61
N VAL A 644 -2.05 2.04 -20.40
CA VAL A 644 -0.93 1.62 -19.56
C VAL A 644 -0.97 0.10 -19.48
N ILE A 645 0.15 -0.54 -19.78
CA ILE A 645 0.34 -2.00 -19.70
C ILE A 645 1.51 -2.24 -18.73
N GLU A 646 1.33 -3.09 -17.73
CA GLU A 646 2.30 -3.25 -16.64
C GLU A 646 3.68 -3.77 -17.11
N ASN A 647 3.73 -4.74 -18.02
CA ASN A 647 4.98 -5.30 -18.56
C ASN A 647 5.52 -4.64 -19.82
N ASN A 648 4.98 -3.48 -20.23
CA ASN A 648 5.48 -2.80 -21.42
C ASN A 648 6.74 -1.98 -21.14
N ASP A 649 7.62 -2.00 -22.14
CA ASP A 649 8.67 -1.00 -22.31
C ASP A 649 8.03 0.39 -22.54
N ILE A 650 8.62 1.43 -21.93
CA ILE A 650 8.09 2.79 -21.96
C ILE A 650 9.09 3.71 -22.68
N PRO A 651 8.74 4.29 -23.84
CA PRO A 651 9.56 5.31 -24.48
C PRO A 651 9.86 6.45 -23.50
N CYS A 652 11.10 6.93 -23.45
CA CYS A 652 11.45 8.04 -22.54
C CYS A 652 10.70 9.33 -22.91
N SER A 653 10.35 9.50 -24.19
CA SER A 653 9.52 10.58 -24.72
C SER A 653 8.14 10.66 -24.08
N GLU A 654 7.60 9.50 -23.70
CA GLU A 654 6.25 9.34 -23.16
C GLU A 654 6.08 9.84 -21.72
N LEU A 655 7.16 10.09 -20.98
CA LEU A 655 7.09 10.66 -19.63
C LEU A 655 6.64 12.14 -19.61
N GLY A 656 6.50 12.77 -20.78
CA GLY A 656 6.17 14.18 -20.92
C GLY A 656 7.39 15.09 -20.77
N PHE A 657 7.17 16.38 -20.55
CA PHE A 657 8.26 17.35 -20.40
C PHE A 657 8.95 17.20 -19.03
N PRO A 658 10.30 17.17 -19.00
CA PRO A 658 11.02 17.15 -17.73
C PRO A 658 10.79 18.45 -16.97
N LEU A 659 10.57 18.35 -15.67
CA LEU A 659 10.36 19.51 -14.80
C LEU A 659 11.59 20.41 -14.72
N TYR A 660 12.79 19.81 -14.79
CA TYR A 660 14.08 20.48 -14.76
C TYR A 660 15.13 19.67 -15.50
N VAL A 661 16.27 20.29 -15.78
CA VAL A 661 17.49 19.60 -16.22
C VAL A 661 18.31 19.25 -14.97
N PRO A 662 18.86 18.03 -14.82
CA PRO A 662 19.58 17.58 -13.63
C PRO A 662 21.00 18.19 -13.54
N LYS A 663 21.06 19.52 -13.44
CA LYS A 663 22.26 20.32 -13.20
C LYS A 663 22.06 21.12 -11.92
N GLU A 664 23.09 21.19 -11.10
CA GLU A 664 23.17 22.08 -9.93
C GLU A 664 23.97 23.32 -10.33
N LEU A 665 23.44 24.49 -9.99
CA LEU A 665 24.09 25.78 -10.21
C LEU A 665 24.52 26.35 -8.86
N GLU A 666 25.79 26.74 -8.74
CA GLU A 666 26.35 27.37 -7.54
C GLU A 666 26.86 28.77 -7.90
N LEU A 667 26.47 29.78 -7.13
CA LEU A 667 26.89 31.17 -7.34
C LEU A 667 27.05 31.93 -6.03
N GLU A 668 27.74 33.08 -6.10
CA GLU A 668 27.86 34.02 -4.99
C GLU A 668 27.08 35.31 -5.30
N HIS A 669 26.19 35.72 -4.39
CA HIS A 669 25.42 36.98 -4.47
C HIS A 669 24.94 37.38 -3.08
N GLU A 670 25.15 38.64 -2.69
CA GLU A 670 24.76 39.12 -1.36
C GLU A 670 23.23 39.07 -1.16
N LEU A 671 22.77 38.69 0.02
CA LEU A 671 21.35 38.71 0.36
C LEU A 671 20.98 40.10 0.91
N SER A 672 20.51 40.98 0.04
CA SER A 672 19.95 42.28 0.48
C SER A 672 18.63 42.10 1.25
N GLN A 673 18.25 43.10 2.05
CA GLN A 673 16.98 43.10 2.77
C GLN A 673 15.77 42.95 1.82
N GLU A 674 15.77 43.66 0.69
CA GLU A 674 14.71 43.53 -0.32
C GLU A 674 14.63 42.12 -0.90
N LEU A 675 15.77 41.47 -1.13
CA LEU A 675 15.81 40.11 -1.65
C LEU A 675 15.32 39.12 -0.58
N LYS A 676 15.64 39.35 0.69
CA LYS A 676 15.13 38.57 1.82
C LYS A 676 13.61 38.68 1.98
N GLU A 677 13.05 39.87 1.80
CA GLU A 677 11.59 40.07 1.78
C GLU A 677 10.95 39.36 0.59
N LYS A 678 11.55 39.44 -0.61
CA LYS A 678 11.11 38.67 -1.78
C LYS A 678 11.18 37.17 -1.55
N LEU A 679 12.23 36.64 -0.93
CA LEU A 679 12.37 35.22 -0.61
C LEU A 679 11.24 34.72 0.30
N ASN A 680 10.93 35.48 1.35
CA ASN A 680 9.92 35.11 2.34
C ASN A 680 8.49 35.46 1.92
N GLY A 681 8.33 36.26 0.86
CA GLY A 681 7.05 36.68 0.32
C GLY A 681 6.35 35.65 -0.58
N THR A 682 5.18 36.06 -1.05
CA THR A 682 4.32 35.31 -1.96
C THR A 682 4.07 36.10 -3.24
N THR A 683 3.69 35.41 -4.30
CA THR A 683 3.22 35.97 -5.57
C THR A 683 1.93 35.27 -5.97
N ILE A 684 0.97 36.01 -6.50
CA ILE A 684 -0.26 35.45 -7.04
C ILE A 684 0.00 35.01 -8.48
N ILE A 685 -0.13 33.71 -8.75
CA ILE A 685 0.05 33.10 -10.07
C ILE A 685 -1.26 32.40 -10.42
N ASN A 686 -1.92 32.83 -11.51
CA ASN A 686 -3.20 32.29 -11.96
C ASN A 686 -4.27 32.24 -10.84
N GLY A 687 -4.35 33.29 -10.02
CA GLY A 687 -5.29 33.38 -8.90
C GLY A 687 -4.91 32.58 -7.64
N LYS A 688 -3.78 31.87 -7.65
CA LYS A 688 -3.28 31.12 -6.48
C LYS A 688 -2.08 31.81 -5.86
N GLU A 689 -2.09 31.94 -4.54
CA GLU A 689 -0.95 32.44 -3.78
C GLU A 689 0.15 31.37 -3.73
N VAL A 690 1.37 31.75 -4.15
CA VAL A 690 2.53 30.86 -4.21
C VAL A 690 3.69 31.52 -3.48
N LYS A 691 4.40 30.76 -2.63
CA LYS A 691 5.64 31.24 -2.01
C LYS A 691 6.73 31.43 -3.05
N ASN A 692 7.34 32.62 -3.05
CA ASN A 692 8.34 32.99 -4.05
C ASN A 692 9.53 32.02 -4.07
N ILE A 693 9.91 31.50 -2.92
CA ILE A 693 11.01 30.54 -2.79
C ILE A 693 10.79 29.20 -3.52
N TYR A 694 9.55 28.85 -3.86
CA TYR A 694 9.24 27.67 -4.69
C TYR A 694 9.24 27.95 -6.19
N GLY A 695 9.32 29.22 -6.61
CA GLY A 695 9.40 29.62 -8.00
C GLY A 695 10.79 29.49 -8.61
N LEU A 696 10.90 29.91 -9.87
CA LEU A 696 12.17 30.03 -10.58
C LEU A 696 12.89 31.31 -10.17
N PHE A 697 14.19 31.16 -9.95
CA PHE A 697 15.13 32.25 -9.76
C PHE A 697 15.81 32.53 -11.08
N GLU A 698 15.82 33.79 -11.49
CA GLU A 698 16.43 34.25 -12.73
C GLU A 698 17.64 35.13 -12.42
N PHE A 699 18.75 34.89 -13.14
CA PHE A 699 19.98 35.65 -12.98
C PHE A 699 20.78 35.68 -14.29
N VAL A 700 21.62 36.71 -14.44
CA VAL A 700 22.50 36.87 -15.60
C VAL A 700 23.87 36.29 -15.27
N ASN A 701 24.34 35.31 -16.04
CA ASN A 701 25.62 34.66 -15.82
C ASN A 701 26.81 35.52 -16.30
N GLN A 702 28.04 35.07 -16.06
CA GLN A 702 29.28 35.75 -16.47
C GLN A 702 29.46 35.95 -17.98
N LYS A 703 28.64 35.30 -18.82
CA LYS A 703 28.64 35.47 -20.28
C LYS A 703 27.58 36.46 -20.77
N GLY A 704 26.71 36.94 -19.89
CA GLY A 704 25.58 37.79 -20.24
C GLY A 704 24.30 37.02 -20.58
N ASP A 705 24.30 35.69 -20.46
CA ASP A 705 23.11 34.87 -20.71
C ASP A 705 22.20 34.83 -19.48
N ILE A 706 20.89 34.79 -19.72
CA ILE A 706 19.89 34.59 -18.67
C ILE A 706 19.81 33.09 -18.33
N GLU A 707 20.03 32.76 -17.06
CA GLU A 707 19.85 31.42 -16.52
C GLU A 707 18.71 31.39 -15.49
N ARG A 708 18.09 30.22 -15.34
CA ARG A 708 16.98 29.98 -14.42
C ARG A 708 17.19 28.68 -13.65
N GLY A 709 16.83 28.67 -12.37
CA GLY A 709 16.91 27.48 -11.53
C GLY A 709 15.91 27.48 -10.38
N PHE A 710 15.58 26.29 -9.87
CA PHE A 710 14.75 26.14 -8.69
C PHE A 710 15.61 26.26 -7.44
N PHE A 711 15.16 27.01 -6.43
CA PHE A 711 15.93 27.17 -5.20
C PHE A 711 16.22 25.84 -4.49
N LEU A 712 17.49 25.58 -4.16
CA LEU A 712 17.93 24.46 -3.33
C LEU A 712 18.44 24.90 -1.96
N SER A 713 19.34 25.88 -1.92
CA SER A 713 19.87 26.39 -0.64
C SER A 713 20.50 27.78 -0.74
N LEU A 714 20.54 28.49 0.38
CA LEU A 714 21.26 29.75 0.57
C LEU A 714 21.99 29.74 1.89
N LYS A 715 23.28 30.07 1.87
CA LYS A 715 24.06 30.46 3.04
C LYS A 715 24.34 31.97 2.95
N PRO A 716 23.65 32.84 3.71
CA PRO A 716 23.72 34.28 3.51
C PRO A 716 25.09 34.89 3.77
N LYS A 717 25.89 34.28 4.66
CA LYS A 717 27.16 34.82 5.15
C LYS A 717 28.10 35.34 4.05
N GLY A 718 28.67 36.52 4.30
CA GLY A 718 29.63 37.18 3.41
C GLY A 718 28.98 37.53 2.07
N LYS A 719 29.54 37.01 0.97
CA LYS A 719 28.98 37.24 -0.37
C LYS A 719 27.71 36.45 -0.67
N GLY A 720 27.19 35.65 0.27
CA GLY A 720 26.03 34.78 0.07
C GLY A 720 26.26 33.64 -0.93
N LYS A 721 26.16 32.38 -0.49
CA LYS A 721 26.33 31.21 -1.38
C LYS A 721 24.98 30.60 -1.71
N TRP A 722 24.62 30.66 -2.99
CA TRP A 722 23.36 30.17 -3.52
C TRP A 722 23.55 28.86 -4.27
N LYS A 723 22.56 27.97 -4.15
CA LYS A 723 22.45 26.75 -4.95
C LYS A 723 21.05 26.64 -5.55
N PHE A 724 21.02 26.30 -6.83
CA PHE A 724 19.81 26.05 -7.61
C PHE A 724 19.88 24.69 -8.31
#